data_AF-A0A538U8A5-F1
#
_entry.id   AF-A0A538U8A5-F1
#
_cell.length_a   1.000
_cell.length_b   1.000
_cell.length_c   1.000
_cell.angle_alpha   90.00
_cell.angle_beta   90.00
_cell.angle_gamma   90.00
#
_symmetry.space_group_name_H-M   'P 1'
#
loop_
_entity.id
_entity.type
_entity.pdbx_description
1 polymer ?
#
loop_
_entity_poly.entity_id
_entity_poly.type
_entity_poly.pdbx_seq_one_letter_code
_entity_poly.pdbx_strand_id
1 'polypeptide(L)'
;MSRRPILILALLALAARAPSPAAAGPSPDFPMPLYGNESVAATDGAWGFVINPAAGGIHYPAELLLALTNLEPTGRLYRGAWAQRGVGIIGSTIKGGPKDWMLAFGNGSDLLRGGLSIDRLQVPGSHATDYAIGLLSRPQPWLSLGLVGRHLTQPNLGGVHLGRAYAGGVGLRPLAFLASKGHELGSRLTLTADVLMAEGAARSQARVRVGGELELVPGLAVRGAVQDHGGFQLGLSLLGGRAAYHGSGAFDRDQRRLAVTHAISLHQGEEHSVFTGPKSNRLAVLRLGGVLGDEPLSGFTLTEGASALAGVASVHRTLERALEDPLTRGVLLDLRGVGNMAQLEELRPRIARLRKAGKPVVAYLEDGGGRGDLYLASACDRIVASEEAYFGALGLRAERRYYRQFLADWGLRLDRSSTGRYKSAYRNFSVDSTPPADREVIERNLDVSQELFVSAVAADRRMDRARLLTVLDGRVWPTRELQRAGLVDTVGYREDALRMLGRLAHLGDHPRTVDLRRRPAVERAWTVPGRIAVVYASGAIDVGRSGNDLLMGPYMGSETVVRQLERAFHEPGVKAVVFRVESPGGSGLASNLIDHAAQRLKHETGKPFIVSMGSVAGSGGYYIAAHGDRIFADRYTRTGSIGVLTLKPSLQGWYAKHGVREDDFERGRYMRGLSTAYDWDAEMQATADSAIADYYRGFVAKVADGRRLSFAQVDSVAQGRVWMGEDAQRHRLVDQIGGLEAAIAEARQRAGIPESERIRLVEFRRPRPWLLERLAGSAVSTLWTRAAHVPEAGAVYYLADDDAAE
;
A
#
# COMPACT_ATOMS: atom_id res chain seq x y z
N MET A 1 -17.00 -17.29 10.70
CA MET A 1 -18.33 -16.78 10.29
C MET A 1 -18.92 -15.89 11.38
N SER A 2 -19.71 -14.90 10.97
CA SER A 2 -20.78 -14.20 11.69
C SER A 2 -20.51 -13.49 13.03
N ARG A 3 -20.52 -12.14 12.99
CA ARG A 3 -21.53 -11.28 13.66
C ARG A 3 -21.56 -9.92 12.96
N ARG A 4 -22.26 -9.83 11.81
CA ARG A 4 -22.73 -8.58 11.13
C ARG A 4 -23.37 -8.97 9.77
N PRO A 5 -24.57 -9.56 9.81
CA PRO A 5 -25.65 -9.07 8.93
C PRO A 5 -26.98 -8.87 9.68
N ILE A 6 -26.98 -9.00 11.01
CA ILE A 6 -28.21 -8.98 11.83
C ILE A 6 -28.91 -7.62 11.79
N LEU A 7 -28.16 -6.51 11.69
CA LEU A 7 -28.77 -5.16 11.64
C LEU A 7 -29.50 -4.89 10.31
N ILE A 8 -29.02 -5.45 9.19
CA ILE A 8 -29.64 -5.32 7.86
C ILE A 8 -30.92 -6.17 7.79
N LEU A 9 -30.87 -7.40 8.33
CA LEU A 9 -32.04 -8.27 8.45
C LEU A 9 -33.08 -7.70 9.43
N ALA A 10 -32.67 -7.06 10.52
CA ALA A 10 -33.58 -6.41 11.46
C ALA A 10 -34.30 -5.19 10.86
N LEU A 11 -33.60 -4.40 10.03
CA LEU A 11 -34.21 -3.27 9.31
C LEU A 11 -35.18 -3.75 8.20
N LEU A 12 -34.86 -4.85 7.51
CA LEU A 12 -35.77 -5.50 6.55
C LEU A 12 -37.03 -6.06 7.25
N ALA A 13 -36.90 -6.60 8.46
CA ALA A 13 -38.02 -7.12 9.24
C ALA A 13 -38.94 -6.02 9.81
N LEU A 14 -38.40 -4.83 10.09
CA LEU A 14 -39.20 -3.66 10.50
C LEU A 14 -39.97 -3.04 9.32
N ALA A 15 -39.41 -3.05 8.11
CA ALA A 15 -40.11 -2.58 6.90
C ALA A 15 -41.24 -3.53 6.45
N ALA A 16 -41.18 -4.81 6.84
CA ALA A 16 -42.18 -5.83 6.51
C ALA A 16 -43.43 -5.81 7.41
N ARG A 17 -43.50 -4.96 8.46
CA ARG A 17 -44.58 -4.95 9.47
C ARG A 17 -45.55 -3.76 9.40
N ALA A 18 -45.52 -2.95 8.34
CA ALA A 18 -46.52 -1.92 8.13
C ALA A 18 -47.82 -2.53 7.54
N PRO A 19 -49.02 -2.17 8.04
CA PRO A 19 -50.29 -2.66 7.48
C PRO A 19 -50.45 -2.21 6.03
N SER A 20 -50.84 -3.13 5.12
CA SER A 20 -51.25 -2.80 3.75
C SER A 20 -52.53 -1.96 3.77
N PRO A 21 -52.53 -0.72 3.24
CA PRO A 21 -53.77 -0.09 2.82
C PRO A 21 -54.21 -0.67 1.46
N ALA A 22 -55.50 -0.51 1.16
CA ALA A 22 -56.14 -0.92 -0.08
C ALA A 22 -55.38 -0.43 -1.32
N ALA A 23 -55.44 -1.23 -2.39
CA ALA A 23 -54.78 -1.03 -3.68
C ALA A 23 -54.68 0.44 -4.09
N ALA A 24 -53.52 1.05 -3.80
CA ALA A 24 -53.17 2.35 -4.33
C ALA A 24 -53.04 2.20 -5.86
N GLY A 25 -53.72 3.07 -6.62
CA GLY A 25 -53.46 3.19 -8.05
C GLY A 25 -51.97 3.43 -8.31
N PRO A 26 -51.46 3.12 -9.52
CA PRO A 26 -50.04 3.28 -9.82
C PRO A 26 -49.61 4.70 -9.43
N SER A 27 -48.57 4.80 -8.60
CA SER A 27 -48.03 6.09 -8.21
C SER A 27 -47.79 6.93 -9.46
N PRO A 28 -48.21 8.20 -9.47
CA PRO A 28 -48.03 9.04 -10.63
C PRO A 28 -46.56 9.04 -11.02
N ASP A 29 -46.34 9.01 -12.32
CA ASP A 29 -45.04 9.14 -12.93
C ASP A 29 -44.27 10.28 -12.25
N PHE A 30 -43.18 9.94 -11.58
CA PHE A 30 -42.06 10.86 -11.42
C PHE A 30 -40.97 10.41 -12.40
N PRO A 31 -41.13 10.61 -13.72
CA PRO A 31 -40.00 10.55 -14.61
C PRO A 31 -39.39 11.94 -14.49
N MET A 32 -38.68 12.20 -13.39
CA MET A 32 -37.77 13.34 -13.43
C MET A 32 -36.87 13.08 -14.63
N PRO A 33 -36.82 13.96 -15.63
CA PRO A 33 -36.04 13.71 -16.82
C PRO A 33 -34.57 13.50 -16.44
N LEU A 34 -34.09 12.33 -16.84
CA LEU A 34 -32.79 11.81 -16.53
C LEU A 34 -31.83 12.04 -17.74
N TYR A 35 -30.53 12.07 -17.47
CA TYR A 35 -29.35 12.24 -18.35
C TYR A 35 -29.18 11.27 -19.53
N GLY A 36 -30.23 10.60 -20.00
CA GLY A 36 -30.16 9.77 -21.20
C GLY A 36 -30.13 8.29 -20.91
N ASN A 37 -29.20 7.78 -20.10
CA ASN A 37 -28.91 6.34 -19.98
C ASN A 37 -28.87 5.79 -18.55
N GLU A 38 -29.32 6.55 -17.56
CA GLU A 38 -29.13 6.16 -16.17
C GLU A 38 -29.77 4.84 -15.83
N SER A 39 -29.00 4.04 -15.13
CA SER A 39 -29.37 2.70 -14.70
C SER A 39 -29.02 2.50 -13.25
N VAL A 40 -29.85 1.72 -12.57
CA VAL A 40 -29.58 1.30 -11.18
C VAL A 40 -28.32 0.45 -11.06
N ALA A 41 -27.82 -0.09 -12.17
CA ALA A 41 -26.59 -0.87 -12.23
C ALA A 41 -25.36 -0.06 -12.66
N ALA A 42 -25.50 1.05 -13.40
CA ALA A 42 -24.34 1.69 -14.05
C ALA A 42 -24.09 3.15 -13.65
N THR A 43 -25.08 3.87 -13.12
CA THR A 43 -24.92 5.29 -12.82
C THR A 43 -24.13 5.52 -11.54
N ASP A 44 -22.99 6.20 -11.65
CA ASP A 44 -22.10 6.54 -10.53
C ASP A 44 -22.10 8.05 -10.19
N GLY A 45 -21.17 8.49 -9.33
CA GLY A 45 -20.98 9.90 -8.96
C GLY A 45 -21.99 10.41 -7.93
N ALA A 46 -22.14 11.72 -7.81
CA ALA A 46 -23.14 12.37 -6.96
C ALA A 46 -24.57 12.06 -7.44
N TRP A 47 -24.74 11.91 -8.76
CA TRP A 47 -26.01 11.50 -9.36
C TRP A 47 -26.43 10.07 -9.03
N GLY A 48 -25.45 9.17 -8.86
CA GLY A 48 -25.69 7.78 -8.48
C GLY A 48 -26.64 7.65 -7.30
N PHE A 49 -26.55 8.54 -6.29
CA PHE A 49 -27.42 8.50 -5.11
C PHE A 49 -28.92 8.62 -5.42
N VAL A 50 -29.30 9.38 -6.45
CA VAL A 50 -30.71 9.57 -6.83
C VAL A 50 -31.26 8.33 -7.55
N ILE A 51 -30.39 7.55 -8.18
CA ILE A 51 -30.76 6.37 -8.95
C ILE A 51 -30.69 5.12 -8.06
N ASN A 52 -29.53 4.88 -7.45
CA ASN A 52 -29.24 3.80 -6.53
C ASN A 52 -28.33 4.34 -5.41
N PRO A 53 -28.80 4.43 -4.14
CA PRO A 53 -27.99 4.98 -3.06
C PRO A 53 -26.69 4.21 -2.80
N ALA A 54 -26.56 2.96 -3.27
CA ALA A 54 -25.31 2.19 -3.19
C ALA A 54 -24.24 2.64 -4.20
N ALA A 55 -24.64 3.30 -5.29
CA ALA A 55 -23.78 3.71 -6.40
C ALA A 55 -23.12 5.09 -6.21
N GLY A 56 -23.60 5.86 -5.23
CA GLY A 56 -23.12 7.21 -4.99
C GLY A 56 -21.67 7.29 -4.52
N GLY A 57 -20.91 8.23 -5.09
CA GLY A 57 -19.54 8.57 -4.67
C GLY A 57 -18.47 7.51 -4.99
N ILE A 58 -18.72 6.61 -5.96
CA ILE A 58 -17.75 5.61 -6.43
C ILE A 58 -16.74 6.23 -7.40
N HIS A 59 -17.23 6.98 -8.38
CA HIS A 59 -16.44 7.46 -9.52
C HIS A 59 -15.42 8.54 -9.12
N TYR A 60 -15.86 9.50 -8.30
CA TYR A 60 -15.03 10.61 -7.81
C TYR A 60 -14.90 10.59 -6.29
N PRO A 61 -13.71 10.91 -5.73
CA PRO A 61 -13.52 11.03 -4.28
C PRO A 61 -14.42 12.10 -3.65
N ALA A 62 -14.63 13.19 -4.38
CA ALA A 62 -15.56 14.27 -4.07
C ALA A 62 -16.06 14.90 -5.37
N GLU A 63 -17.35 15.25 -5.39
CA GLU A 63 -18.05 15.86 -6.53
C GLU A 63 -19.12 16.84 -6.05
N LEU A 64 -19.24 17.97 -6.74
CA LEU A 64 -20.38 18.87 -6.67
C LEU A 64 -21.01 18.95 -8.05
N LEU A 65 -22.31 18.72 -8.13
CA LEU A 65 -23.07 18.74 -9.36
C LEU A 65 -24.23 19.72 -9.24
N LEU A 66 -24.43 20.51 -10.29
CA LEU A 66 -25.51 21.47 -10.42
C LEU A 66 -26.23 21.19 -11.72
N ALA A 67 -27.55 21.00 -11.68
CA ALA A 67 -28.38 20.69 -12.83
C ALA A 67 -29.59 21.64 -12.92
N LEU A 68 -29.87 22.08 -14.15
CA LEU A 68 -31.08 22.79 -14.54
C LEU A 68 -31.83 21.96 -15.57
N THR A 69 -33.10 21.72 -15.32
CA THR A 69 -33.99 21.02 -16.24
C THR A 69 -35.15 21.92 -16.63
N ASN A 70 -35.36 22.11 -17.92
CA ASN A 70 -36.57 22.71 -18.47
C ASN A 70 -37.60 21.60 -18.73
N LEU A 71 -38.77 21.71 -18.11
CA LEU A 71 -39.88 20.77 -18.25
C LEU A 71 -40.94 21.37 -19.19
N GLU A 72 -41.42 20.57 -20.15
CA GLU A 72 -42.50 20.94 -21.08
C GLU A 72 -43.84 20.38 -20.56
N PRO A 73 -44.98 21.11 -20.65
CA PRO A 73 -45.15 22.42 -21.30
C PRO A 73 -44.73 23.63 -20.45
N THR A 74 -44.61 23.50 -19.12
CA THR A 74 -44.13 24.59 -18.24
C THR A 74 -43.46 24.05 -16.99
N GLY A 75 -42.25 24.52 -16.68
CA GLY A 75 -41.58 24.26 -15.40
C GLY A 75 -40.05 24.34 -15.50
N ARG A 76 -39.39 24.71 -14.40
CA ARG A 76 -37.93 24.60 -14.26
C ARG A 76 -37.58 23.90 -12.97
N LEU A 77 -36.82 22.82 -13.08
CA LEU A 77 -36.26 22.08 -11.97
C LEU A 77 -34.79 22.46 -11.80
N TYR A 78 -34.44 22.86 -10.58
CA TYR A 78 -33.06 23.08 -10.15
C TYR A 78 -32.66 21.97 -9.20
N ARG A 79 -31.45 21.45 -9.37
CA ARG A 79 -30.90 20.43 -8.49
C ARG A 79 -29.43 20.67 -8.20
N GLY A 80 -29.05 20.52 -6.94
CA GLY A 80 -27.68 20.47 -6.49
C GLY A 80 -27.41 19.12 -5.81
N ALA A 81 -26.25 18.53 -6.08
CA ALA A 81 -25.83 17.28 -5.47
C ALA A 81 -24.36 17.40 -5.06
N TRP A 82 -24.07 17.18 -3.79
CA TRP A 82 -22.70 17.09 -3.28
C TRP A 82 -22.45 15.67 -2.80
N ALA A 83 -21.30 15.11 -3.13
CA ALA A 83 -20.89 13.79 -2.69
C ALA A 83 -19.43 13.78 -2.24
N GLN A 84 -19.15 13.07 -1.14
CA GLN A 84 -17.78 12.80 -0.68
C GLN A 84 -17.73 11.44 0.02
N ARG A 85 -16.85 10.56 -0.45
CA ARG A 85 -16.53 9.26 0.19
C ARG A 85 -17.77 8.44 0.62
N GLY A 86 -18.78 8.35 -0.24
CA GLY A 86 -19.99 7.57 0.03
C GLY A 86 -21.06 8.28 0.86
N VAL A 87 -20.90 9.56 1.18
CA VAL A 87 -21.96 10.42 1.73
C VAL A 87 -22.42 11.39 0.64
N GLY A 88 -23.73 11.58 0.51
CA GLY A 88 -24.34 12.48 -0.46
C GLY A 88 -25.41 13.38 0.16
N ILE A 89 -25.42 14.65 -0.25
CA ILE A 89 -26.50 15.60 0.04
C ILE A 89 -27.02 16.11 -1.30
N ILE A 90 -28.31 15.89 -1.58
CA ILE A 90 -28.96 16.32 -2.81
C ILE A 90 -30.15 17.19 -2.42
N GLY A 91 -30.35 18.28 -3.16
CA GLY A 91 -31.51 19.15 -3.01
C GLY A 91 -32.09 19.49 -4.37
N SER A 92 -33.41 19.46 -4.48
CA SER A 92 -34.12 19.65 -5.74
C SER A 92 -35.34 20.54 -5.54
N THR A 93 -35.64 21.39 -6.52
CA THR A 93 -36.83 22.26 -6.47
C THR A 93 -37.37 22.53 -7.85
N ILE A 94 -38.68 22.39 -8.02
CA ILE A 94 -39.40 22.89 -9.19
C ILE A 94 -39.87 24.31 -8.86
N LYS A 95 -39.63 25.28 -9.76
CA LYS A 95 -40.04 26.68 -9.55
C LYS A 95 -41.56 26.76 -9.32
N GLY A 96 -41.97 27.20 -8.12
CA GLY A 96 -43.39 27.29 -7.73
C GLY A 96 -44.05 25.95 -7.39
N GLY A 97 -43.29 24.87 -7.26
CA GLY A 97 -43.80 23.52 -7.07
C GLY A 97 -43.07 22.71 -5.99
N PRO A 98 -42.97 21.37 -6.15
CA PRO A 98 -42.36 20.47 -5.19
C PRO A 98 -40.86 20.74 -4.92
N LYS A 99 -40.42 20.38 -3.71
CA LYS A 99 -39.03 20.37 -3.26
C LYS A 99 -38.66 18.99 -2.70
N ASP A 100 -37.43 18.55 -2.93
CA ASP A 100 -36.82 17.41 -2.24
C ASP A 100 -35.50 17.80 -1.57
N TRP A 101 -35.21 17.14 -0.46
CA TRP A 101 -33.88 17.11 0.16
C TRP A 101 -33.55 15.68 0.52
N MET A 102 -32.45 15.16 -0.03
CA MET A 102 -32.00 13.80 0.19
C MET A 102 -30.66 13.79 0.93
N LEU A 103 -30.59 12.97 1.97
CA LEU A 103 -29.34 12.54 2.59
C LEU A 103 -29.12 11.07 2.26
N ALA A 104 -27.99 10.75 1.64
CA ALA A 104 -27.70 9.41 1.18
C ALA A 104 -26.35 8.89 1.67
N PHE A 105 -26.31 7.59 1.96
CA PHE A 105 -25.15 6.87 2.43
C PHE A 105 -24.95 5.62 1.58
N GLY A 106 -23.77 5.45 1.01
CA GLY A 106 -23.37 4.29 0.23
C GLY A 106 -22.03 3.76 0.74
N ASN A 107 -22.00 2.49 1.15
CA ASN A 107 -20.77 1.86 1.63
C ASN A 107 -20.74 0.38 1.25
N GLY A 108 -19.54 -0.19 1.27
CA GLY A 108 -19.31 -1.60 0.99
C GLY A 108 -17.97 -1.83 0.34
N SER A 109 -17.85 -2.99 -0.27
CA SER A 109 -16.66 -3.39 -1.03
C SER A 109 -16.85 -3.04 -2.50
N ASP A 110 -15.77 -3.15 -3.28
CA ASP A 110 -15.83 -3.02 -4.73
C ASP A 110 -16.74 -4.11 -5.37
N LEU A 111 -16.93 -5.25 -4.69
CA LEU A 111 -17.76 -6.37 -5.16
C LEU A 111 -19.24 -6.14 -4.91
N LEU A 112 -19.58 -5.71 -3.69
CA LEU A 112 -20.96 -5.51 -3.22
C LEU A 112 -21.02 -4.28 -2.32
N ARG A 113 -21.94 -3.38 -2.66
CA ARG A 113 -22.25 -2.17 -1.92
C ARG A 113 -23.72 -2.14 -1.55
N GLY A 114 -23.99 -1.59 -0.38
CA GLY A 114 -25.32 -1.22 0.07
C GLY A 114 -25.42 0.28 0.24
N GLY A 115 -26.62 0.81 0.05
CA GLY A 115 -26.89 2.21 0.34
C GLY A 115 -28.29 2.46 0.84
N LEU A 116 -28.45 3.58 1.52
CA LEU A 116 -29.69 4.08 2.10
C LEU A 116 -29.82 5.56 1.73
N SER A 117 -31.01 5.99 1.32
CA SER A 117 -31.37 7.40 1.25
C SER A 117 -32.52 7.72 2.20
N ILE A 118 -32.52 8.97 2.67
CA ILE A 118 -33.61 9.59 3.42
C ILE A 118 -33.99 10.84 2.66
N ASP A 119 -35.24 10.88 2.21
CA ASP A 119 -35.75 11.89 1.29
C ASP A 119 -36.87 12.69 1.98
N ARG A 120 -36.67 13.99 2.13
CA ARG A 120 -37.70 14.91 2.62
C ARG A 120 -38.41 15.53 1.43
N LEU A 121 -39.60 15.03 1.13
CA LEU A 121 -40.46 15.48 0.05
C LEU A 121 -41.39 16.59 0.56
N GLN A 122 -41.52 17.67 -0.21
CA GLN A 122 -42.38 18.79 0.13
C GLN A 122 -43.15 19.27 -1.09
N VAL A 123 -44.45 19.45 -0.93
CA VAL A 123 -45.35 20.10 -1.89
C VAL A 123 -46.08 21.25 -1.19
N PRO A 124 -46.74 22.17 -1.91
CA PRO A 124 -47.55 23.20 -1.26
C PRO A 124 -48.55 22.57 -0.27
N GLY A 125 -48.46 22.93 1.01
CA GLY A 125 -49.37 22.45 2.06
C GLY A 125 -49.12 21.04 2.61
N SER A 126 -48.14 20.28 2.11
CA SER A 126 -47.86 18.92 2.61
C SER A 126 -46.38 18.56 2.52
N HIS A 127 -45.92 17.70 3.42
CA HIS A 127 -44.57 17.17 3.41
C HIS A 127 -44.58 15.72 3.88
N ALA A 128 -43.62 14.94 3.41
CA ALA A 128 -43.43 13.57 3.83
C ALA A 128 -41.94 13.21 3.88
N THR A 129 -41.61 12.19 4.65
CA THR A 129 -40.28 11.58 4.65
C THR A 129 -40.37 10.21 4.01
N ASP A 130 -39.48 9.97 3.07
CA ASP A 130 -39.35 8.73 2.34
C ASP A 130 -37.96 8.10 2.53
N TYR A 131 -37.86 6.82 2.22
CA TYR A 131 -36.64 6.04 2.33
C TYR A 131 -36.48 5.16 1.09
N ALA A 132 -35.24 5.04 0.61
CA ALA A 132 -34.85 4.06 -0.39
C ALA A 132 -33.65 3.24 0.07
N ILE A 133 -33.62 1.97 -0.31
CA ILE A 133 -32.49 1.07 -0.12
C ILE A 133 -31.97 0.63 -1.47
N GLY A 134 -30.65 0.55 -1.59
CA GLY A 134 -29.97 0.17 -2.83
C GLY A 134 -28.92 -0.90 -2.58
N LEU A 135 -28.74 -1.76 -3.57
CA LEU A 135 -27.64 -2.71 -3.68
C LEU A 135 -26.98 -2.54 -5.04
N LEU A 136 -25.66 -2.65 -5.08
CA LEU A 136 -24.87 -2.63 -6.30
C LEU A 136 -23.79 -3.71 -6.22
N SER A 137 -23.73 -4.58 -7.22
CA SER A 137 -22.74 -5.65 -7.31
C SER A 137 -22.03 -5.61 -8.65
N ARG A 138 -20.69 -5.68 -8.63
CA ARG A 138 -19.85 -5.66 -9.84
C ARG A 138 -18.85 -6.82 -9.82
N PRO A 139 -19.32 -8.04 -10.09
CA PRO A 139 -18.51 -9.24 -9.92
C PRO A 139 -17.45 -9.43 -11.01
N GLN A 140 -17.64 -8.80 -12.17
CA GLN A 140 -16.75 -8.95 -13.33
C GLN A 140 -16.56 -7.60 -14.05
N PRO A 141 -15.44 -7.37 -14.78
CA PRO A 141 -15.13 -6.03 -15.29
C PRO A 141 -16.15 -5.57 -16.35
N TRP A 142 -16.84 -6.56 -16.91
CA TRP A 142 -17.86 -6.45 -17.93
C TRP A 142 -19.30 -6.52 -17.38
N LEU A 143 -19.53 -6.72 -16.08
CA LEU A 143 -20.86 -6.92 -15.49
C LEU A 143 -21.10 -6.05 -14.25
N SER A 144 -22.25 -5.38 -14.22
CA SER A 144 -22.79 -4.68 -13.06
C SER A 144 -24.25 -5.06 -12.84
N LEU A 145 -24.66 -5.19 -11.58
CA LEU A 145 -26.01 -5.56 -11.17
C LEU A 145 -26.49 -4.57 -10.11
N GLY A 146 -27.67 -4.00 -10.31
CA GLY A 146 -28.27 -3.03 -9.41
C GLY A 146 -29.64 -3.47 -8.94
N LEU A 147 -29.96 -3.25 -7.66
CA LEU A 147 -31.30 -3.42 -7.11
C LEU A 147 -31.63 -2.23 -6.23
N VAL A 148 -32.84 -1.70 -6.35
CA VAL A 148 -33.31 -0.55 -5.55
C VAL A 148 -34.76 -0.78 -5.13
N GLY A 149 -35.05 -0.56 -3.85
CA GLY A 149 -36.41 -0.43 -3.33
C GLY A 149 -36.64 1.02 -2.90
N ARG A 150 -37.72 1.64 -3.38
CA ARG A 150 -38.11 3.02 -3.10
C ARG A 150 -39.47 3.08 -2.43
N HIS A 151 -39.81 4.23 -1.86
CA HIS A 151 -41.12 4.47 -1.25
C HIS A 151 -41.41 3.48 -0.11
N LEU A 152 -40.38 3.08 0.64
CA LEU A 152 -40.46 1.95 1.59
C LEU A 152 -41.50 2.17 2.69
N THR A 153 -41.75 3.42 3.06
CA THR A 153 -42.74 3.85 4.07
C THR A 153 -44.09 4.24 3.47
N GLN A 154 -44.24 4.11 2.15
CA GLN A 154 -45.43 4.51 1.38
C GLN A 154 -46.00 5.90 1.76
N PRO A 155 -45.16 6.95 1.71
CA PRO A 155 -45.55 8.27 2.19
C PRO A 155 -46.77 8.82 1.43
N ASN A 156 -47.61 9.56 2.14
CA ASN A 156 -48.68 10.36 1.54
C ASN A 156 -48.20 11.81 1.37
N LEU A 157 -48.24 12.31 0.14
CA LEU A 157 -47.82 13.65 -0.22
C LEU A 157 -48.98 14.39 -0.89
N GLY A 158 -49.65 15.27 -0.14
CA GLY A 158 -50.79 16.05 -0.66
C GLY A 158 -51.98 15.21 -1.14
N GLY A 159 -52.25 14.05 -0.51
CA GLY A 159 -53.33 13.14 -0.90
C GLY A 159 -52.91 12.04 -1.88
N VAL A 160 -51.67 12.09 -2.39
CA VAL A 160 -51.10 11.06 -3.26
C VAL A 160 -50.28 10.08 -2.41
N HIS A 161 -50.69 8.81 -2.40
CA HIS A 161 -49.91 7.73 -1.81
C HIS A 161 -48.84 7.23 -2.79
N LEU A 162 -47.58 7.28 -2.36
CA LEU A 162 -46.47 6.69 -3.10
C LEU A 162 -46.36 5.21 -2.73
N GLY A 163 -46.76 4.31 -3.61
CA GLY A 163 -46.61 2.88 -3.43
C GLY A 163 -45.15 2.45 -3.57
N ARG A 164 -44.76 1.35 -2.92
CA ARG A 164 -43.41 0.81 -3.03
C ARG A 164 -43.10 0.48 -4.48
N ALA A 165 -41.88 0.80 -4.89
CA ALA A 165 -41.39 0.52 -6.23
C ALA A 165 -40.04 -0.19 -6.16
N TYR A 166 -39.85 -1.16 -7.03
CA TYR A 166 -38.64 -1.96 -7.13
C TYR A 166 -38.04 -1.79 -8.51
N ALA A 167 -36.73 -1.55 -8.56
CA ALA A 167 -35.96 -1.49 -9.78
C ALA A 167 -34.83 -2.50 -9.73
N GLY A 168 -34.69 -3.29 -10.80
CA GLY A 168 -33.56 -4.18 -11.01
C GLY A 168 -32.89 -3.88 -12.33
N GLY A 169 -31.56 -3.89 -12.34
CA GLY A 169 -30.79 -3.50 -13.52
C GLY A 169 -29.57 -4.36 -13.75
N VAL A 170 -29.20 -4.49 -15.02
CA VAL A 170 -27.94 -5.08 -15.47
C VAL A 170 -27.18 -4.08 -16.34
N GLY A 171 -25.88 -3.95 -16.09
CA GLY A 171 -24.94 -3.19 -16.90
C GLY A 171 -23.91 -4.13 -17.51
N LEU A 172 -23.62 -3.96 -18.80
CA LEU A 172 -22.62 -4.72 -19.54
C LEU A 172 -21.57 -3.80 -20.17
N ARG A 173 -20.30 -4.20 -20.12
CA ARG A 173 -19.19 -3.53 -20.85
C ARG A 173 -18.55 -4.50 -21.84
N PRO A 174 -19.07 -4.62 -23.07
CA PRO A 174 -18.61 -5.62 -24.03
C PRO A 174 -17.12 -5.49 -24.39
N LEU A 175 -16.58 -4.26 -24.42
CA LEU A 175 -15.17 -4.04 -24.73
C LEU A 175 -14.22 -4.54 -23.65
N ALA A 176 -14.72 -4.83 -22.44
CA ALA A 176 -13.90 -5.41 -21.37
C ALA A 176 -13.56 -6.90 -21.61
N PHE A 177 -14.19 -7.57 -22.59
CA PHE A 177 -13.80 -8.92 -23.02
C PHE A 177 -12.51 -8.96 -23.84
N LEU A 178 -12.05 -7.80 -24.36
CA LEU A 178 -10.81 -7.72 -25.13
C LEU A 178 -9.61 -7.97 -24.22
N ALA A 179 -8.95 -9.12 -24.34
CA ALA A 179 -7.92 -9.57 -23.38
C ALA A 179 -6.91 -8.48 -22.96
N SER A 180 -6.13 -7.94 -23.89
CA SER A 180 -5.03 -7.01 -23.60
C SER A 180 -5.44 -5.54 -23.51
N LYS A 181 -6.59 -5.15 -24.05
CA LYS A 181 -7.08 -3.75 -24.09
C LYS A 181 -8.36 -3.50 -23.30
N GLY A 182 -8.94 -4.54 -22.70
CA GLY A 182 -10.24 -4.49 -22.05
C GLY A 182 -10.26 -3.57 -20.84
N HIS A 183 -9.12 -3.36 -20.19
CA HIS A 183 -9.02 -2.38 -19.12
C HIS A 183 -9.11 -0.93 -19.61
N GLU A 184 -8.48 -0.60 -20.73
CA GLU A 184 -8.47 0.75 -21.32
C GLU A 184 -9.77 1.07 -22.06
N LEU A 185 -10.25 0.11 -22.86
CA LEU A 185 -11.41 0.30 -23.73
C LEU A 185 -12.72 -0.11 -23.07
N GLY A 186 -12.67 -0.92 -22.01
CA GLY A 186 -13.86 -1.50 -21.38
C GLY A 186 -14.85 -0.44 -20.89
N SER A 187 -14.36 0.66 -20.30
CA SER A 187 -15.25 1.73 -19.83
C SER A 187 -15.87 2.56 -20.96
N ARG A 188 -15.39 2.44 -22.20
CA ARG A 188 -15.86 3.28 -23.31
C ARG A 188 -17.24 2.90 -23.82
N LEU A 189 -17.65 1.64 -23.70
CA LEU A 189 -18.98 1.19 -24.11
C LEU A 189 -19.65 0.50 -22.92
N THR A 190 -20.71 1.13 -22.42
CA THR A 190 -21.57 0.58 -21.38
C THR A 190 -22.97 0.39 -21.95
N LEU A 191 -23.55 -0.79 -21.80
CA LEU A 191 -24.94 -1.08 -22.15
C LEU A 191 -25.71 -1.38 -20.88
N THR A 192 -26.97 -0.96 -20.80
CA THR A 192 -27.78 -1.13 -19.60
C THR A 192 -29.18 -1.62 -19.95
N ALA A 193 -29.76 -2.41 -19.05
CA ALA A 193 -31.17 -2.77 -19.09
C ALA A 193 -31.72 -2.77 -17.67
N ASP A 194 -32.79 -2.02 -17.44
CA ASP A 194 -33.47 -1.92 -16.16
C ASP A 194 -34.94 -2.32 -16.29
N VAL A 195 -35.46 -2.95 -15.24
CA VAL A 195 -36.87 -3.29 -15.07
C VAL A 195 -37.36 -2.57 -13.82
N LEU A 196 -38.43 -1.79 -13.97
CA LEU A 196 -39.09 -1.08 -12.89
C LEU A 196 -40.51 -1.62 -12.70
N MET A 197 -40.88 -1.87 -11.45
CA MET A 197 -42.19 -2.47 -11.12
C MET A 197 -42.69 -1.92 -9.79
N ALA A 198 -43.96 -1.50 -9.75
CA ALA A 198 -44.63 -1.17 -8.51
C ALA A 198 -45.01 -2.44 -7.74
N GLU A 199 -45.05 -2.36 -6.42
CA GLU A 199 -45.48 -3.46 -5.55
C GLU A 199 -46.91 -3.89 -5.88
N GLY A 200 -47.11 -5.19 -6.12
CA GLY A 200 -48.42 -5.75 -6.47
C GLY A 200 -48.87 -5.54 -7.92
N ALA A 201 -48.07 -4.87 -8.77
CA ALA A 201 -48.38 -4.69 -10.19
C ALA A 201 -48.28 -6.02 -10.96
N ALA A 202 -49.11 -6.16 -12.01
CA ALA A 202 -49.01 -7.30 -12.92
C ALA A 202 -47.70 -7.25 -13.71
N ARG A 203 -47.17 -8.42 -14.12
CA ARG A 203 -45.93 -8.48 -14.92
C ARG A 203 -46.01 -7.70 -16.23
N SER A 204 -47.21 -7.57 -16.81
CA SER A 204 -47.47 -6.75 -18.00
C SER A 204 -47.33 -5.24 -17.78
N GLN A 205 -47.30 -4.79 -16.52
CA GLN A 205 -47.11 -3.39 -16.12
C GLN A 205 -45.65 -3.09 -15.76
N ALA A 206 -44.74 -4.09 -15.86
CA ALA A 206 -43.32 -3.86 -15.69
C ALA A 206 -42.82 -2.94 -16.81
N ARG A 207 -42.03 -1.93 -16.44
CA ARG A 207 -41.44 -0.99 -17.38
C ARG A 207 -39.99 -1.35 -17.62
N VAL A 208 -39.64 -1.53 -18.87
CA VAL A 208 -38.29 -1.88 -19.30
C VAL A 208 -37.62 -0.67 -19.95
N ARG A 209 -36.42 -0.35 -19.47
CA ARG A 209 -35.54 0.64 -20.07
C ARG A 209 -34.29 -0.05 -20.57
N VAL A 210 -33.89 0.23 -21.81
CA VAL A 210 -32.62 -0.23 -22.38
C VAL A 210 -31.82 0.99 -22.79
N GLY A 211 -30.56 1.07 -22.34
CA GLY A 211 -29.71 2.22 -22.57
C GLY A 211 -28.27 1.87 -22.92
N GLY A 212 -27.51 2.92 -23.23
CA GLY A 212 -26.09 2.80 -23.52
C GLY A 212 -25.32 4.10 -23.33
N GLU A 213 -24.03 3.96 -23.10
CA GLU A 213 -23.01 5.01 -23.10
C GLU A 213 -21.90 4.63 -24.06
N LEU A 214 -21.48 5.55 -24.92
CA LEU A 214 -20.31 5.43 -25.76
C LEU A 214 -19.40 6.66 -25.62
N GLU A 215 -18.20 6.47 -25.06
CA GLU A 215 -17.11 7.44 -25.08
C GLU A 215 -16.44 7.37 -26.46
N LEU A 216 -16.87 8.24 -27.37
CA LEU A 216 -16.39 8.31 -28.77
C LEU A 216 -14.89 8.59 -28.83
N VAL A 217 -14.47 9.58 -28.06
CA VAL A 217 -13.08 9.97 -27.83
C VAL A 217 -12.92 10.32 -26.35
N PRO A 218 -11.70 10.29 -25.79
CA PRO A 218 -11.49 10.62 -24.38
C PRO A 218 -12.15 11.94 -23.99
N GLY A 219 -13.13 11.86 -23.10
CA GLY A 219 -13.90 12.99 -22.59
C GLY A 219 -15.08 13.48 -23.44
N LEU A 220 -15.46 12.78 -24.51
CA LEU A 220 -16.73 13.01 -25.23
C LEU A 220 -17.56 11.73 -25.19
N ALA A 221 -18.66 11.75 -24.44
CA ALA A 221 -19.56 10.59 -24.32
C ALA A 221 -20.95 10.92 -24.86
N VAL A 222 -21.49 9.98 -25.64
CA VAL A 222 -22.89 9.99 -26.09
C VAL A 222 -23.67 8.95 -25.29
N ARG A 223 -24.87 9.32 -24.88
CA ARG A 223 -25.75 8.51 -24.05
C ARG A 223 -27.12 8.42 -24.69
N GLY A 224 -27.79 7.29 -24.51
CA GLY A 224 -29.18 7.18 -24.89
C GLY A 224 -29.87 6.03 -24.19
N ALA A 225 -31.20 6.12 -24.12
CA ALA A 225 -32.04 5.01 -23.70
C ALA A 225 -33.41 5.08 -24.36
N VAL A 226 -34.03 3.91 -24.49
CA VAL A 226 -35.40 3.73 -24.97
C VAL A 226 -36.18 3.01 -23.88
N GLN A 227 -37.45 3.38 -23.74
CA GLN A 227 -38.41 2.75 -22.85
C GLN A 227 -39.45 1.99 -23.68
N ASP A 228 -39.85 0.82 -23.18
CA ASP A 228 -40.86 -0.06 -23.78
C ASP A 228 -42.22 0.61 -24.04
N HIS A 229 -42.57 1.66 -23.30
CA HIS A 229 -43.80 2.44 -23.52
C HIS A 229 -43.62 3.59 -24.54
N GLY A 230 -42.49 3.63 -25.25
CA GLY A 230 -42.29 4.43 -26.47
C GLY A 230 -41.46 5.70 -26.33
N GLY A 231 -41.10 6.12 -25.11
CA GLY A 231 -40.24 7.29 -24.89
C GLY A 231 -38.75 6.97 -25.10
N PHE A 232 -37.96 7.99 -25.44
CA PHE A 232 -36.51 7.88 -25.56
C PHE A 232 -35.79 9.10 -24.99
N GLN A 233 -34.52 8.91 -24.66
CA GLN A 233 -33.65 9.98 -24.18
C GLN A 233 -32.33 9.92 -24.92
N LEU A 234 -31.75 11.11 -25.16
CA LEU A 234 -30.44 11.27 -25.78
C LEU A 234 -29.64 12.29 -24.98
N GLY A 235 -28.35 12.04 -24.78
CA GLY A 235 -27.47 12.89 -24.01
C GLY A 235 -26.06 12.96 -24.57
N LEU A 236 -25.39 14.06 -24.25
CA LEU A 236 -24.01 14.35 -24.59
C LEU A 236 -23.29 14.80 -23.31
N SER A 237 -22.10 14.26 -23.07
CA SER A 237 -21.22 14.68 -21.97
C SER A 237 -19.89 15.15 -22.52
N LEU A 238 -19.48 16.36 -22.10
CA LEU A 238 -18.18 16.94 -22.35
C LEU A 238 -17.41 16.90 -21.03
N LEU A 239 -16.54 15.92 -20.88
CA LEU A 239 -15.71 15.76 -19.69
C LEU A 239 -14.50 16.71 -19.79
N GLY A 240 -14.22 17.35 -18.67
CA GLY A 240 -13.07 18.22 -18.45
C GLY A 240 -12.24 17.68 -17.30
N GLY A 241 -10.97 18.11 -17.22
CA GLY A 241 -10.06 17.56 -16.22
C GLY A 241 -10.62 17.57 -14.79
N ARG A 242 -11.29 18.64 -14.34
CA ARG A 242 -11.90 18.71 -12.99
C ARG A 242 -13.34 19.17 -12.98
N ALA A 243 -13.93 19.24 -14.16
CA ALA A 243 -15.30 19.68 -14.35
C ALA A 243 -15.85 19.01 -15.60
N ALA A 244 -17.11 18.59 -15.59
CA ALA A 244 -17.77 18.10 -16.79
C ALA A 244 -19.06 18.85 -17.04
N TYR A 245 -19.43 18.97 -18.31
CA TYR A 245 -20.74 19.42 -18.73
C TYR A 245 -21.52 18.22 -19.26
N HIS A 246 -22.80 18.15 -18.90
CA HIS A 246 -23.72 17.13 -19.37
C HIS A 246 -24.98 17.82 -19.90
N GLY A 247 -25.44 17.42 -21.09
CA GLY A 247 -26.70 17.87 -21.67
C GLY A 247 -27.54 16.67 -22.10
N SER A 248 -28.84 16.68 -21.85
CA SER A 248 -29.75 15.63 -22.33
C SER A 248 -31.12 16.16 -22.72
N GLY A 249 -31.79 15.44 -23.61
CA GLY A 249 -33.19 15.63 -23.96
C GLY A 249 -33.99 14.35 -23.75
N ALA A 250 -35.21 14.50 -23.23
CA ALA A 250 -36.17 13.42 -23.05
C ALA A 250 -37.39 13.64 -23.94
N PHE A 251 -37.86 12.58 -24.59
CA PHE A 251 -38.93 12.61 -25.58
C PHE A 251 -39.94 11.48 -25.31
N ASP A 252 -41.22 11.74 -25.58
CA ASP A 252 -42.27 10.73 -25.53
C ASP A 252 -42.36 9.90 -26.83
N ARG A 253 -43.35 9.00 -26.89
CA ARG A 253 -43.61 8.14 -28.06
C ARG A 253 -43.96 8.91 -29.32
N ASP A 254 -44.55 10.08 -29.18
CA ASP A 254 -44.96 10.94 -30.29
C ASP A 254 -43.84 11.94 -30.64
N GLN A 255 -42.62 11.69 -30.13
CA GLN A 255 -41.42 12.52 -30.31
C GLN A 255 -41.57 13.94 -29.74
N ARG A 256 -42.54 14.17 -28.85
CA ARG A 256 -42.68 15.45 -28.16
C ARG A 256 -41.63 15.52 -27.07
N ARG A 257 -40.99 16.67 -26.99
CA ARG A 257 -39.98 16.94 -25.96
C ARG A 257 -40.66 17.05 -24.61
N LEU A 258 -40.22 16.22 -23.66
CA LEU A 258 -40.67 16.24 -22.27
C LEU A 258 -39.77 17.14 -21.43
N ALA A 259 -38.46 17.10 -21.68
CA ALA A 259 -37.52 17.93 -20.97
C ALA A 259 -36.16 18.09 -21.65
N VAL A 260 -35.44 19.12 -21.20
CA VAL A 260 -34.02 19.34 -21.51
C VAL A 260 -33.27 19.62 -20.23
N THR A 261 -32.20 18.87 -19.99
CA THR A 261 -31.37 18.98 -18.80
C THR A 261 -29.96 19.47 -19.17
N HIS A 262 -29.44 20.42 -18.41
CA HIS A 262 -28.07 20.90 -18.45
C HIS A 262 -27.46 20.77 -17.05
N ALA A 263 -26.28 20.15 -16.92
CA ALA A 263 -25.56 20.08 -15.66
C ALA A 263 -24.08 20.33 -15.84
N ILE A 264 -23.51 20.81 -14.75
CA ILE A 264 -22.09 20.96 -14.56
C ILE A 264 -21.72 20.15 -13.32
N SER A 265 -20.72 19.30 -13.43
CA SER A 265 -20.07 18.66 -12.29
C SER A 265 -18.69 19.25 -12.07
N LEU A 266 -18.25 19.31 -10.81
CA LEU A 266 -16.94 19.75 -10.36
C LEU A 266 -16.38 18.65 -9.46
N HIS A 267 -15.20 18.12 -9.76
CA HIS A 267 -14.66 16.94 -9.08
C HIS A 267 -13.18 17.08 -8.69
N GLN A 268 -12.78 16.31 -7.66
CA GLN A 268 -11.41 16.33 -7.12
C GLN A 268 -10.42 15.50 -7.95
N GLY A 269 -10.89 14.47 -8.67
CA GLY A 269 -10.08 13.62 -9.55
C GLY A 269 -9.91 14.25 -10.94
N GLU A 270 -8.82 13.88 -11.64
CA GLU A 270 -8.59 14.34 -13.01
C GLU A 270 -9.19 13.36 -14.02
N GLU A 271 -10.24 13.79 -14.72
CA GLU A 271 -10.98 12.99 -15.69
C GLU A 271 -10.36 13.07 -17.09
N HIS A 272 -10.68 12.10 -17.96
CA HIS A 272 -10.43 12.26 -19.39
C HIS A 272 -11.12 13.53 -19.89
N SER A 273 -10.53 14.19 -20.88
CA SER A 273 -11.11 15.44 -21.34
C SER A 273 -10.96 15.67 -22.83
N VAL A 274 -12.06 16.08 -23.45
CA VAL A 274 -12.08 16.55 -24.86
C VAL A 274 -11.37 17.90 -25.04
N PHE A 275 -11.17 18.62 -23.94
CA PHE A 275 -10.39 19.86 -23.88
C PHE A 275 -8.89 19.59 -23.65
N THR A 276 -8.46 18.32 -23.67
CA THR A 276 -7.04 18.00 -23.63
C THR A 276 -6.41 18.29 -24.98
N GLY A 277 -5.47 19.23 -24.98
CA GLY A 277 -4.61 19.52 -26.10
C GLY A 277 -3.15 19.52 -25.66
N PRO A 278 -2.21 19.88 -26.57
CA PRO A 278 -0.79 19.97 -26.25
C PRO A 278 -0.49 20.84 -25.01
N LYS A 279 -1.31 21.86 -24.75
CA LYS A 279 -1.19 22.75 -23.57
C LYS A 279 -1.52 22.08 -22.23
N SER A 280 -2.20 20.93 -22.24
CA SER A 280 -2.54 20.15 -21.04
C SER A 280 -1.42 19.19 -20.62
N ASN A 281 -0.47 18.92 -21.54
CA ASN A 281 0.71 18.11 -21.26
C ASN A 281 1.58 18.75 -20.18
N ARG A 282 2.22 17.89 -19.39
CA ARG A 282 2.96 18.33 -18.21
C ARG A 282 4.13 17.41 -17.88
N LEU A 283 4.96 17.90 -16.98
CA LEU A 283 6.05 17.16 -16.35
C LEU A 283 5.69 16.83 -14.91
N ALA A 284 5.93 15.60 -14.49
CA ALA A 284 5.84 15.24 -13.08
C ALA A 284 7.14 15.64 -12.36
N VAL A 285 7.03 16.26 -11.19
CA VAL A 285 8.20 16.58 -10.35
C VAL A 285 8.12 15.75 -9.08
N LEU A 286 9.16 14.96 -8.84
CA LEU A 286 9.28 14.11 -7.66
C LEU A 286 10.54 14.47 -6.90
N ARG A 287 10.37 14.99 -5.69
CA ARG A 287 11.47 15.24 -4.76
C ARG A 287 11.70 14.02 -3.88
N LEU A 288 12.95 13.57 -3.85
CA LEU A 288 13.44 12.43 -3.08
C LEU A 288 14.61 12.88 -2.22
N GLY A 289 14.60 12.51 -0.95
CA GLY A 289 15.72 12.80 -0.05
C GLY A 289 15.67 11.92 1.19
N GLY A 290 16.83 11.77 1.83
CA GLY A 290 17.02 10.91 2.98
C GLY A 290 17.15 9.42 2.63
N VAL A 291 17.29 8.59 3.67
CA VAL A 291 17.39 7.14 3.53
C VAL A 291 16.00 6.58 3.25
N LEU A 292 15.82 5.89 2.12
CA LEU A 292 14.55 5.29 1.74
C LEU A 292 14.33 3.98 2.51
N GLY A 293 13.09 3.68 2.87
CA GLY A 293 12.71 2.42 3.52
C GLY A 293 11.25 2.05 3.29
N ASP A 294 10.89 0.79 3.56
CA ASP A 294 9.54 0.28 3.32
C ASP A 294 8.51 0.83 4.30
N GLU A 295 8.88 0.90 5.58
CA GLU A 295 8.13 1.62 6.60
C GLU A 295 8.92 2.87 7.02
N PRO A 296 8.26 4.03 7.20
CA PRO A 296 8.90 5.18 7.79
C PRO A 296 9.14 4.89 9.27
N LEU A 297 10.25 4.22 9.54
CA LEU A 297 10.74 4.04 10.89
C LEU A 297 11.39 5.36 11.30
N SER A 298 10.78 6.02 12.29
CA SER A 298 11.39 7.15 13.00
C SER A 298 11.87 6.61 14.34
N GLY A 299 13.18 6.51 14.51
CA GLY A 299 13.80 6.17 15.79
C GLY A 299 14.90 7.20 16.10
N PHE A 300 15.02 7.58 17.36
CA PHE A 300 16.23 8.20 17.86
C PHE A 300 17.09 7.05 18.39
N THR A 301 18.23 6.78 17.78
CA THR A 301 19.23 5.89 18.38
C THR A 301 20.38 6.76 18.89
N LEU A 302 20.83 6.51 20.12
CA LEU A 302 22.00 7.19 20.70
C LEU A 302 23.28 6.96 19.87
N THR A 303 23.28 5.93 19.01
CA THR A 303 24.42 5.54 18.17
C THR A 303 24.37 6.02 16.73
N GLU A 304 23.18 6.29 16.15
CA GLU A 304 23.04 6.70 14.73
C GLU A 304 22.25 8.01 14.54
N GLY A 305 21.84 8.68 15.62
CA GLY A 305 21.05 9.90 15.55
C GLY A 305 19.61 9.66 15.05
N ALA A 306 18.86 10.74 14.80
CA ALA A 306 17.53 10.64 14.22
C ALA A 306 17.62 10.20 12.75
N SER A 307 17.39 8.92 12.46
CA SER A 307 17.13 8.47 11.09
C SER A 307 15.62 8.36 10.90
N ALA A 308 15.08 9.20 10.01
CA ALA A 308 13.72 9.06 9.52
C ALA A 308 13.81 8.38 8.15
N LEU A 309 13.39 7.12 8.06
CA LEU A 309 13.22 6.48 6.76
C LEU A 309 12.08 7.16 6.01
N ALA A 310 12.33 7.62 4.79
CA ALA A 310 11.26 8.09 3.92
C ALA A 310 10.59 6.89 3.23
N GLY A 311 9.26 6.79 3.32
CA GLY A 311 8.50 5.68 2.78
C GLY A 311 8.57 5.58 1.25
N VAL A 312 9.25 4.56 0.74
CA VAL A 312 9.50 4.35 -0.71
C VAL A 312 8.24 4.01 -1.50
N ALA A 313 7.22 3.41 -0.87
CA ALA A 313 5.98 3.01 -1.55
C ALA A 313 5.27 4.19 -2.25
N SER A 314 5.40 5.40 -1.73
CA SER A 314 4.85 6.61 -2.38
C SER A 314 5.58 6.96 -3.67
N VAL A 315 6.90 6.70 -3.74
CA VAL A 315 7.76 6.90 -4.91
C VAL A 315 7.35 5.92 -6.00
N HIS A 316 7.28 4.62 -5.68
CA HIS A 316 6.83 3.58 -6.62
C HIS A 316 5.47 3.93 -7.23
N ARG A 317 4.46 4.24 -6.40
CA ARG A 317 3.13 4.63 -6.90
C ARG A 317 3.16 5.87 -7.78
N THR A 318 4.03 6.84 -7.48
CA THR A 318 4.12 8.06 -8.29
C THR A 318 4.74 7.78 -9.65
N LEU A 319 5.78 6.93 -9.72
CA LEU A 319 6.41 6.54 -10.99
C LEU A 319 5.48 5.69 -11.87
N GLU A 320 4.75 4.73 -11.28
CA GLU A 320 3.73 3.98 -12.03
C GLU A 320 2.63 4.90 -12.55
N ARG A 321 2.17 5.85 -11.74
CA ARG A 321 1.18 6.84 -12.19
C ARG A 321 1.72 7.75 -13.28
N ALA A 322 2.98 8.15 -13.22
CA ALA A 322 3.62 8.92 -14.28
C ALA A 322 3.72 8.09 -15.58
N LEU A 323 3.87 6.77 -15.48
CA LEU A 323 3.87 5.86 -16.62
C LEU A 323 2.48 5.71 -17.23
N GLU A 324 1.43 5.56 -16.41
CA GLU A 324 0.04 5.39 -16.85
C GLU A 324 -0.62 6.68 -17.35
N ASP A 325 -0.30 7.85 -16.78
CA ASP A 325 -0.95 9.13 -17.10
C ASP A 325 -0.53 9.64 -18.50
N PRO A 326 -1.44 9.71 -19.49
CA PRO A 326 -1.10 10.15 -20.85
C PRO A 326 -0.71 11.64 -20.93
N LEU A 327 -1.14 12.47 -19.96
CA LEU A 327 -0.80 13.89 -19.91
C LEU A 327 0.61 14.12 -19.36
N THR A 328 1.12 13.18 -18.57
CA THR A 328 2.48 13.24 -18.03
C THR A 328 3.46 12.78 -19.09
N ARG A 329 4.21 13.73 -19.66
CA ARG A 329 5.14 13.50 -20.78
C ARG A 329 6.58 13.25 -20.35
N GLY A 330 6.92 13.48 -19.08
CA GLY A 330 8.26 13.26 -18.54
C GLY A 330 8.30 13.46 -17.03
N VAL A 331 9.41 13.06 -16.40
CA VAL A 331 9.60 13.09 -14.94
C VAL A 331 10.91 13.78 -14.56
N LEU A 332 10.84 14.75 -13.66
CA LEU A 332 12.00 15.33 -12.98
C LEU A 332 12.16 14.66 -11.62
N LEU A 333 13.32 14.04 -11.39
CA LEU A 333 13.73 13.54 -10.08
C LEU A 333 14.65 14.57 -9.40
N ASP A 334 14.13 15.30 -8.42
CA ASP A 334 14.88 16.22 -7.56
C ASP A 334 15.48 15.41 -6.41
N LEU A 335 16.77 15.07 -6.51
CA LEU A 335 17.48 14.17 -5.60
C LEU A 335 18.27 14.96 -4.56
N ARG A 336 18.08 14.62 -3.28
CA ARG A 336 18.66 15.32 -2.13
C ARG A 336 19.18 14.35 -1.08
N GLY A 337 20.33 13.73 -1.35
CA GLY A 337 20.97 12.81 -0.41
C GLY A 337 20.17 11.52 -0.25
N VAL A 338 19.80 10.87 -1.37
CA VAL A 338 19.07 9.59 -1.31
C VAL A 338 19.99 8.43 -0.94
N GLY A 339 19.53 7.59 -0.03
CA GLY A 339 20.28 6.42 0.46
C GLY A 339 19.50 5.12 0.36
N ASN A 340 20.10 4.04 0.88
CA ASN A 340 19.61 2.65 0.81
C ASN A 340 19.66 2.06 -0.61
N MET A 341 20.82 1.49 -0.96
CA MET A 341 21.11 1.00 -2.32
C MET A 341 20.13 -0.06 -2.83
N ALA A 342 19.57 -0.92 -1.95
CA ALA A 342 18.56 -1.91 -2.35
C ALA A 342 17.26 -1.22 -2.82
N GLN A 343 16.76 -0.26 -2.04
CA GLN A 343 15.57 0.51 -2.42
C GLN A 343 15.81 1.34 -3.68
N LEU A 344 17.01 1.90 -3.86
CA LEU A 344 17.38 2.61 -5.09
C LEU A 344 17.46 1.66 -6.29
N GLU A 345 17.92 0.42 -6.09
CA GLU A 345 17.92 -0.62 -7.13
C GLU A 345 16.49 -0.93 -7.60
N GLU A 346 15.50 -1.01 -6.70
CA GLU A 346 14.09 -1.23 -7.06
C GLU A 346 13.45 -0.10 -7.87
N LEU A 347 13.99 1.12 -7.77
CA LEU A 347 13.48 2.29 -8.51
C LEU A 347 13.99 2.33 -9.96
N ARG A 348 15.19 1.80 -10.22
CA ARG A 348 15.85 1.89 -11.53
C ARG A 348 15.07 1.20 -12.66
N PRO A 349 14.49 -0.01 -12.49
CA PRO A 349 13.63 -0.63 -13.50
C PRO A 349 12.42 0.24 -13.89
N ARG A 350 11.85 1.00 -12.94
CA ARG A 350 10.72 1.91 -13.22
C ARG A 350 11.14 3.12 -14.03
N ILE A 351 12.30 3.68 -13.73
CA ILE A 351 12.92 4.73 -14.54
C ILE A 351 13.14 4.21 -15.97
N ALA A 352 13.68 3.00 -16.12
CA ALA A 352 13.86 2.39 -17.43
C ALA A 352 12.54 2.18 -18.19
N ARG A 353 11.46 1.77 -17.50
CA ARG A 353 10.11 1.63 -18.09
C ARG A 353 9.54 2.96 -18.58
N LEU A 354 9.69 4.05 -17.80
CA LEU A 354 9.29 5.40 -18.23
C LEU A 354 10.02 5.83 -19.50
N ARG A 355 11.35 5.66 -19.52
CA ARG A 355 12.20 5.99 -20.67
C ARG A 355 11.80 5.18 -21.91
N LYS A 356 11.59 3.87 -21.76
CA LYS A 356 11.12 2.98 -22.84
C LYS A 356 9.74 3.36 -23.36
N ALA A 357 8.88 3.92 -22.51
CA ALA A 357 7.57 4.45 -22.90
C ALA A 357 7.63 5.83 -23.57
N GLY A 358 8.82 6.36 -23.87
CA GLY A 358 9.00 7.67 -24.50
C GLY A 358 8.76 8.85 -23.56
N LYS A 359 8.79 8.61 -22.24
CA LYS A 359 8.67 9.66 -21.21
C LYS A 359 10.07 9.91 -20.62
N PRO A 360 10.80 10.95 -21.05
CA PRO A 360 12.14 11.22 -20.55
C PRO A 360 12.15 11.48 -19.05
N VAL A 361 13.25 11.10 -18.41
CA VAL A 361 13.51 11.31 -16.98
C VAL A 361 14.79 12.12 -16.83
N VAL A 362 14.71 13.24 -16.10
CA VAL A 362 15.87 14.09 -15.78
C VAL A 362 16.10 14.05 -14.28
N ALA A 363 17.34 13.83 -13.85
CA ALA A 363 17.76 14.00 -12.47
C ALA A 363 18.27 15.43 -12.24
N TYR A 364 17.86 16.05 -11.15
CA TYR A 364 18.37 17.33 -10.68
C TYR A 364 19.00 17.16 -9.30
N LEU A 365 20.24 17.65 -9.16
CA LEU A 365 21.07 17.54 -7.97
C LEU A 365 21.44 18.96 -7.52
N GLU A 366 20.61 19.54 -6.66
CA GLU A 366 20.75 20.94 -6.23
C GLU A 366 22.05 21.17 -5.46
N ASP A 367 22.33 20.32 -4.48
CA ASP A 367 23.50 20.42 -3.60
C ASP A 367 24.64 19.47 -4.02
N GLY A 368 24.45 18.75 -5.14
CA GLY A 368 25.27 17.61 -5.54
C GLY A 368 24.75 16.33 -4.91
N GLY A 369 25.63 15.46 -4.43
CA GLY A 369 25.17 14.22 -3.80
C GLY A 369 26.24 13.17 -3.55
N GLY A 370 25.81 12.10 -2.92
CA GLY A 370 26.63 10.94 -2.62
C GLY A 370 26.49 9.82 -3.63
N ARG A 371 27.02 8.65 -3.26
CA ARG A 371 26.93 7.42 -4.06
C ARG A 371 25.48 7.06 -4.43
N GLY A 372 24.53 7.19 -3.50
CA GLY A 372 23.12 6.86 -3.76
C GLY A 372 22.46 7.79 -4.78
N ASP A 373 22.73 9.10 -4.68
CA ASP A 373 22.24 10.09 -5.65
C ASP A 373 22.77 9.80 -7.05
N LEU A 374 24.10 9.59 -7.18
CA LEU A 374 24.71 9.29 -8.47
C LEU A 374 24.23 7.95 -9.04
N TYR A 375 24.04 6.94 -8.19
CA TYR A 375 23.49 5.64 -8.60
C TYR A 375 22.10 5.78 -9.20
N LEU A 376 21.19 6.53 -8.57
CA LEU A 376 19.84 6.71 -9.11
C LEU A 376 19.81 7.67 -10.30
N ALA A 377 20.55 8.78 -10.23
CA ALA A 377 20.67 9.76 -11.30
C ALA A 377 21.21 9.13 -12.59
N SER A 378 22.14 8.17 -12.49
CA SER A 378 22.71 7.50 -13.66
C SER A 378 21.67 6.80 -14.52
N ALA A 379 20.57 6.28 -13.94
CA ALA A 379 19.50 5.63 -14.69
C ALA A 379 18.63 6.60 -15.53
N CYS A 380 18.74 7.91 -15.29
CA CYS A 380 17.97 8.94 -15.99
C CYS A 380 18.56 9.27 -17.37
N ASP A 381 17.79 9.94 -18.23
CA ASP A 381 18.26 10.38 -19.55
C ASP A 381 19.31 11.48 -19.45
N ARG A 382 19.11 12.42 -18.50
CA ARG A 382 20.04 13.52 -18.23
C ARG A 382 20.17 13.80 -16.74
N ILE A 383 21.35 14.28 -16.38
CA ILE A 383 21.73 14.71 -15.04
C ILE A 383 22.11 16.19 -15.09
N VAL A 384 21.36 16.99 -14.36
CA VAL A 384 21.63 18.42 -14.16
C VAL A 384 22.04 18.63 -12.71
N ALA A 385 23.12 19.37 -12.49
CA ALA A 385 23.60 19.71 -11.15
C ALA A 385 24.01 21.19 -11.09
N SER A 386 23.79 21.82 -9.93
CA SER A 386 24.13 23.24 -9.72
C SER A 386 25.63 23.47 -9.87
N GLU A 387 26.03 24.71 -10.19
CA GLU A 387 27.44 25.04 -10.40
C GLU A 387 28.28 24.84 -9.13
N GLU A 388 27.76 25.29 -7.99
CA GLU A 388 28.42 25.22 -6.68
C GLU A 388 28.14 23.92 -5.92
N ALA A 389 27.53 22.92 -6.57
CA ALA A 389 27.29 21.62 -5.96
C ALA A 389 28.57 20.80 -5.79
N TYR A 390 28.58 19.93 -4.77
CA TYR A 390 29.70 19.05 -4.45
C TYR A 390 29.29 17.59 -4.37
N PHE A 391 30.16 16.72 -4.84
CA PHE A 391 29.95 15.28 -4.83
C PHE A 391 31.00 14.62 -3.97
N GLY A 392 30.57 14.05 -2.84
CA GLY A 392 31.44 13.39 -1.87
C GLY A 392 30.96 11.98 -1.55
N ALA A 393 31.77 11.21 -0.82
CA ALA A 393 31.41 9.85 -0.38
C ALA A 393 30.95 8.93 -1.55
N LEU A 394 31.59 9.07 -2.72
CA LEU A 394 31.33 8.20 -3.88
C LEU A 394 32.03 6.84 -3.74
N GLY A 395 33.20 6.81 -3.10
CA GLY A 395 33.94 5.61 -2.73
C GLY A 395 33.35 4.86 -1.55
N LEU A 396 33.97 3.74 -1.18
CA LEU A 396 33.57 2.91 -0.05
C LEU A 396 34.65 2.84 1.01
N ARG A 397 34.24 2.88 2.28
CA ARG A 397 35.10 2.66 3.45
C ARG A 397 34.28 1.91 4.49
N ALA A 398 34.89 0.93 5.15
CA ALA A 398 34.34 0.29 6.33
C ALA A 398 35.20 0.65 7.55
N GLU A 399 34.56 1.02 8.64
CA GLU A 399 35.21 1.23 9.93
C GLU A 399 34.59 0.30 10.98
N ARG A 400 35.43 -0.24 11.87
CA ARG A 400 34.97 -0.91 13.07
C ARG A 400 35.72 -0.37 14.27
N ARG A 401 34.99 -0.19 15.37
CA ARG A 401 35.51 0.19 16.68
C ARG A 401 35.39 -1.01 17.61
N TYR A 402 36.39 -1.20 18.46
CA TYR A 402 36.45 -2.29 19.42
C TYR A 402 36.47 -1.72 20.84
N TYR A 403 35.62 -2.28 21.69
CA TYR A 403 35.33 -1.77 23.03
C TYR A 403 35.65 -2.77 24.13
N ARG A 404 36.17 -3.96 23.81
CA ARG A 404 36.46 -5.01 24.80
C ARG A 404 37.35 -4.48 25.93
N GLN A 405 38.50 -3.89 25.59
CA GLN A 405 39.39 -3.32 26.60
C GLN A 405 38.72 -2.18 27.39
N PHE A 406 38.04 -1.26 26.71
CA PHE A 406 37.30 -0.17 27.37
C PHE A 406 36.28 -0.68 28.39
N LEU A 407 35.50 -1.70 28.04
CA LEU A 407 34.54 -2.33 28.94
C LEU A 407 35.24 -2.99 30.12
N ALA A 408 36.31 -3.74 29.86
CA ALA A 408 37.10 -4.40 30.90
C ALA A 408 37.70 -3.40 31.91
N ASP A 409 38.22 -2.26 31.44
CA ASP A 409 38.77 -1.19 32.29
C ASP A 409 37.69 -0.59 33.22
N TRP A 410 36.43 -0.60 32.79
CA TRP A 410 35.26 -0.19 33.57
C TRP A 410 34.71 -1.32 34.46
N GLY A 411 35.31 -2.52 34.46
CA GLY A 411 34.82 -3.67 35.21
C GLY A 411 33.60 -4.35 34.56
N LEU A 412 33.32 -4.04 33.31
CA LEU A 412 32.22 -4.62 32.54
C LEU A 412 32.74 -5.79 31.70
N ARG A 413 32.03 -6.90 31.73
CA ARG A 413 32.32 -8.07 30.89
C ARG A 413 31.08 -8.44 30.08
N LEU A 414 31.30 -9.03 28.90
CA LEU A 414 30.21 -9.58 28.08
C LEU A 414 30.39 -11.09 27.98
N ASP A 415 29.64 -11.81 28.80
CA ASP A 415 29.53 -13.26 28.67
C ASP A 415 28.80 -13.59 27.36
N ARG A 416 29.28 -14.60 26.65
CA ARG A 416 28.81 -14.87 25.30
C ARG A 416 28.86 -16.35 24.98
N SER A 417 27.87 -16.78 24.21
CA SER A 417 27.94 -18.03 23.48
C SER A 417 27.46 -17.80 22.05
N SER A 418 28.12 -18.40 21.07
CA SER A 418 27.76 -18.22 19.66
C SER A 418 28.19 -19.41 18.82
N THR A 419 27.30 -19.85 17.93
CA THR A 419 27.62 -20.87 16.92
C THR A 419 27.69 -20.23 15.54
N GLY A 420 28.82 -20.45 14.86
CA GLY A 420 29.08 -19.96 13.51
C GLY A 420 30.37 -19.16 13.39
N ARG A 421 31.27 -19.59 12.51
CA ARG A 421 32.56 -18.93 12.22
C ARG A 421 32.44 -17.43 11.89
N TYR A 422 31.36 -17.03 11.23
CA TYR A 422 31.11 -15.68 10.73
C TYR A 422 30.07 -14.90 11.54
N LYS A 423 29.55 -15.46 12.66
CA LYS A 423 28.58 -14.75 13.49
C LYS A 423 29.27 -13.66 14.31
N SER A 424 29.28 -12.43 13.79
CA SER A 424 30.17 -11.36 14.26
C SER A 424 29.51 -10.23 15.06
N ALA A 425 28.19 -10.25 15.28
CA ALA A 425 27.44 -9.09 15.80
C ALA A 425 27.92 -8.59 17.18
N TYR A 426 28.54 -9.47 17.99
CA TYR A 426 29.04 -9.15 19.33
C TYR A 426 30.55 -8.81 19.36
N ARG A 427 31.27 -8.97 18.25
CA ARG A 427 32.74 -8.97 18.23
C ARG A 427 33.33 -7.61 18.57
N ASN A 428 32.64 -6.52 18.24
CA ASN A 428 33.06 -5.17 18.63
C ASN A 428 33.14 -4.99 20.17
N PHE A 429 32.52 -5.87 20.96
CA PHE A 429 32.54 -5.82 22.43
C PHE A 429 33.40 -6.91 23.09
N SER A 430 33.98 -7.83 22.31
CA SER A 430 34.62 -9.06 22.84
C SER A 430 35.99 -9.37 22.28
N VAL A 431 36.44 -8.66 21.24
CA VAL A 431 37.81 -8.71 20.71
C VAL A 431 38.34 -7.28 20.54
N ASP A 432 39.65 -7.12 20.36
CA ASP A 432 40.27 -5.80 20.13
C ASP A 432 40.60 -5.52 18.66
N SER A 433 40.48 -6.52 17.79
CA SER A 433 40.79 -6.40 16.37
C SER A 433 39.95 -7.34 15.51
N THR A 434 39.85 -7.04 14.21
CA THR A 434 39.06 -7.79 13.25
C THR A 434 39.63 -9.20 13.03
N PRO A 435 38.91 -10.28 13.40
CA PRO A 435 39.34 -11.63 13.11
C PRO A 435 39.35 -11.94 11.60
N PRO A 436 40.17 -12.89 11.11
CA PRO A 436 40.27 -13.19 9.68
C PRO A 436 38.94 -13.52 9.00
N ALA A 437 38.06 -14.26 9.68
CA ALA A 437 36.74 -14.61 9.15
C ALA A 437 35.84 -13.39 8.94
N ASP A 438 35.92 -12.37 9.81
CA ASP A 438 35.13 -11.14 9.63
C ASP A 438 35.72 -10.27 8.53
N ARG A 439 37.05 -10.21 8.44
CA ARG A 439 37.75 -9.50 7.38
C ARG A 439 37.30 -10.00 6.01
N GLU A 440 37.25 -11.32 5.84
CA GLU A 440 36.77 -11.96 4.60
C GLU A 440 35.37 -11.47 4.19
N VAL A 441 34.42 -11.42 5.14
CA VAL A 441 33.03 -10.98 4.87
C VAL A 441 32.98 -9.48 4.59
N ILE A 442 33.74 -8.67 5.32
CA ILE A 442 33.77 -7.21 5.14
C ILE A 442 34.34 -6.85 3.76
N GLU A 443 35.51 -7.41 3.41
CA GLU A 443 36.16 -7.18 2.11
C GLU A 443 35.27 -7.64 0.97
N ARG A 444 34.70 -8.85 1.06
CA ARG A 444 33.77 -9.34 0.04
C ARG A 444 32.56 -8.43 -0.16
N ASN A 445 31.96 -7.92 0.92
CA ASN A 445 30.82 -7.01 0.82
C ASN A 445 31.20 -5.67 0.19
N LEU A 446 32.40 -5.15 0.47
CA LEU A 446 32.92 -3.93 -0.16
C LEU A 446 33.14 -4.15 -1.66
N ASP A 447 33.77 -5.26 -2.04
CA ASP A 447 34.05 -5.60 -3.45
C ASP A 447 32.76 -5.74 -4.26
N VAL A 448 31.78 -6.51 -3.75
CA VAL A 448 30.49 -6.70 -4.41
C VAL A 448 29.73 -5.37 -4.51
N SER A 449 29.70 -4.57 -3.44
CA SER A 449 29.05 -3.25 -3.47
C SER A 449 29.70 -2.30 -4.47
N GLN A 450 31.03 -2.36 -4.61
CA GLN A 450 31.77 -1.58 -5.60
C GLN A 450 31.45 -2.04 -7.03
N GLU A 451 31.50 -3.35 -7.27
CA GLU A 451 31.23 -3.95 -8.57
C GLU A 451 29.82 -3.64 -9.07
N LEU A 452 28.81 -3.79 -8.21
CA LEU A 452 27.41 -3.52 -8.56
C LEU A 452 27.20 -2.06 -8.98
N PHE A 453 27.84 -1.12 -8.29
CA PHE A 453 27.72 0.30 -8.60
C PHE A 453 28.45 0.64 -9.90
N VAL A 454 29.71 0.19 -10.02
CA VAL A 454 30.52 0.45 -11.21
C VAL A 454 29.85 -0.13 -12.44
N SER A 455 29.37 -1.38 -12.38
CA SER A 455 28.65 -2.02 -13.49
C SER A 455 27.40 -1.25 -13.89
N ALA A 456 26.58 -0.82 -12.94
CA ALA A 456 25.34 -0.08 -13.24
C ALA A 456 25.62 1.31 -13.84
N VAL A 457 26.49 2.09 -13.20
CA VAL A 457 26.79 3.47 -13.61
C VAL A 457 27.58 3.49 -14.92
N ALA A 458 28.56 2.60 -15.09
CA ALA A 458 29.32 2.49 -16.34
C ALA A 458 28.39 2.13 -17.52
N ALA A 459 27.46 1.20 -17.32
CA ALA A 459 26.49 0.81 -18.36
C ALA A 459 25.55 1.97 -18.72
N ASP A 460 24.95 2.62 -17.73
CA ASP A 460 23.98 3.70 -17.98
C ASP A 460 24.63 4.94 -18.61
N ARG A 461 25.84 5.29 -18.14
CA ARG A 461 26.58 6.48 -18.58
C ARG A 461 27.51 6.22 -19.75
N ARG A 462 27.58 4.97 -20.25
CA ARG A 462 28.48 4.51 -21.31
C ARG A 462 29.94 4.91 -21.04
N MET A 463 30.36 4.71 -19.79
CA MET A 463 31.66 5.12 -19.29
C MET A 463 32.60 3.93 -19.17
N ASP A 464 33.89 4.16 -19.45
CA ASP A 464 34.92 3.16 -19.16
C ASP A 464 35.00 2.89 -17.64
N ARG A 465 35.15 1.62 -17.28
CA ARG A 465 35.18 1.20 -15.88
C ARG A 465 36.39 1.72 -15.12
N ALA A 466 37.58 1.73 -15.74
CA ALA A 466 38.79 2.22 -15.10
C ALA A 466 38.67 3.74 -14.84
N ARG A 467 38.11 4.48 -15.79
CA ARG A 467 37.79 5.91 -15.61
C ARG A 467 36.79 6.15 -14.48
N LEU A 468 35.74 5.33 -14.35
CA LEU A 468 34.80 5.50 -13.25
C LEU A 468 35.48 5.27 -11.89
N LEU A 469 36.35 4.25 -11.78
CA LEU A 469 37.09 3.96 -10.55
C LEU A 469 37.95 5.14 -10.06
N THR A 470 38.51 5.96 -10.96
CA THR A 470 39.28 7.14 -10.54
C THR A 470 38.42 8.20 -9.84
N VAL A 471 37.11 8.21 -10.09
CA VAL A 471 36.15 9.12 -9.42
C VAL A 471 35.77 8.61 -8.02
N LEU A 472 35.95 7.32 -7.75
CA LEU A 472 35.52 6.67 -6.51
C LEU A 472 36.63 6.61 -5.44
N ASP A 473 37.68 7.42 -5.59
CA ASP A 473 38.85 7.43 -4.70
C ASP A 473 38.63 8.15 -3.35
N GLY A 474 37.46 8.77 -3.17
CA GLY A 474 37.05 9.42 -1.92
C GLY A 474 37.25 10.93 -1.86
N ARG A 475 37.80 11.57 -2.91
CA ARG A 475 37.86 13.04 -2.95
C ARG A 475 36.47 13.67 -3.14
N VAL A 476 36.36 14.96 -2.82
CA VAL A 476 35.17 15.76 -3.14
C VAL A 476 35.33 16.30 -4.56
N TRP A 477 34.31 16.10 -5.38
CA TRP A 477 34.30 16.53 -6.78
C TRP A 477 33.38 17.74 -6.97
N PRO A 478 33.88 18.85 -7.54
CA PRO A 478 33.04 19.93 -8.03
C PRO A 478 32.22 19.48 -9.25
N THR A 479 31.03 20.06 -9.44
CA THR A 479 30.15 19.72 -10.56
C THR A 479 30.85 19.76 -11.93
N ARG A 480 31.65 20.80 -12.19
CA ARG A 480 32.37 20.96 -13.47
C ARG A 480 33.36 19.82 -13.74
N GLU A 481 33.95 19.23 -12.71
CA GLU A 481 34.85 18.09 -12.87
C GLU A 481 34.08 16.80 -13.18
N LEU A 482 32.95 16.56 -12.49
CA LEU A 482 32.08 15.43 -12.83
C LEU A 482 31.46 15.57 -14.23
N GLN A 483 31.21 16.80 -14.69
CA GLN A 483 30.78 17.05 -16.06
C GLN A 483 31.88 16.64 -17.06
N ARG A 484 33.13 17.08 -16.84
CA ARG A 484 34.28 16.64 -17.68
C ARG A 484 34.49 15.13 -17.63
N ALA A 485 34.22 14.50 -16.48
CA ALA A 485 34.25 13.06 -16.30
C ALA A 485 33.15 12.32 -17.07
N GLY A 486 32.05 13.00 -17.43
CA GLY A 486 30.88 12.42 -18.12
C GLY A 486 29.79 11.90 -17.17
N LEU A 487 29.89 12.21 -15.87
CA LEU A 487 28.91 11.80 -14.84
C LEU A 487 27.79 12.81 -14.64
N VAL A 488 28.01 14.07 -15.03
CA VAL A 488 26.98 15.12 -15.08
C VAL A 488 26.85 15.58 -16.53
N ASP A 489 25.62 15.71 -17.04
CA ASP A 489 25.40 16.18 -18.42
C ASP A 489 25.47 17.71 -18.51
N THR A 490 24.91 18.41 -17.53
CA THR A 490 24.75 19.87 -17.58
C THR A 490 24.94 20.48 -16.20
N VAL A 491 25.75 21.54 -16.18
CA VAL A 491 25.83 22.45 -15.03
C VAL A 491 24.74 23.49 -15.18
N GLY A 492 23.85 23.57 -14.20
CA GLY A 492 22.71 24.47 -14.23
C GLY A 492 21.75 24.25 -13.09
N TYR A 493 20.69 25.05 -13.06
CA TYR A 493 19.75 25.10 -11.95
C TYR A 493 18.46 24.36 -12.29
N ARG A 494 17.53 24.38 -11.33
CA ARG A 494 16.25 23.66 -11.45
C ARG A 494 15.46 24.07 -12.70
N GLU A 495 15.51 25.35 -13.08
CA GLU A 495 14.85 25.89 -14.27
C GLU A 495 15.48 25.30 -15.54
N ASP A 496 16.79 25.12 -15.56
CA ASP A 496 17.51 24.50 -16.69
C ASP A 496 17.16 23.01 -16.81
N ALA A 497 17.04 22.30 -15.69
CA ALA A 497 16.60 20.92 -15.66
C ALA A 497 15.15 20.76 -16.18
N LEU A 498 14.25 21.66 -15.78
CA LEU A 498 12.88 21.70 -16.29
C LEU A 498 12.80 22.07 -17.77
N ARG A 499 13.61 23.05 -18.21
CA ARG A 499 13.70 23.45 -19.62
C ARG A 499 14.21 22.30 -20.48
N MET A 500 15.26 21.61 -20.01
CA MET A 500 15.82 20.43 -20.66
C MET A 500 14.78 19.31 -20.78
N LEU A 501 14.12 18.97 -19.66
CA LEU A 501 13.08 17.95 -19.66
C LEU A 501 11.90 18.34 -20.56
N GLY A 502 11.53 19.63 -20.59
CA GLY A 502 10.52 20.18 -21.49
C GLY A 502 10.87 19.98 -22.96
N ARG A 503 12.12 20.27 -23.35
CA ARG A 503 12.60 20.03 -24.72
C ARG A 503 12.60 18.54 -25.09
N LEU A 504 13.10 17.68 -24.19
CA LEU A 504 13.11 16.22 -24.38
C LEU A 504 11.69 15.65 -24.52
N ALA A 505 10.72 16.24 -23.80
CA ALA A 505 9.32 15.84 -23.83
C ALA A 505 8.50 16.56 -24.93
N HIS A 506 9.13 17.38 -25.77
CA HIS A 506 8.51 18.20 -26.81
C HIS A 506 7.44 19.19 -26.29
N LEU A 507 7.69 19.78 -25.12
CA LEU A 507 6.84 20.78 -24.45
C LEU A 507 7.42 22.20 -24.44
N GLY A 508 8.61 22.39 -25.01
CA GLY A 508 9.31 23.68 -25.04
C GLY A 508 9.95 24.05 -23.70
N ASP A 509 10.25 25.34 -23.53
CA ASP A 509 11.13 25.82 -22.46
C ASP A 509 10.43 26.13 -21.13
N HIS A 510 9.10 26.28 -21.15
CA HIS A 510 8.28 26.60 -19.98
C HIS A 510 7.17 25.56 -19.79
N PRO A 511 7.51 24.28 -19.60
CA PRO A 511 6.53 23.23 -19.43
C PRO A 511 5.78 23.37 -18.11
N ARG A 512 4.48 23.04 -18.12
CA ARG A 512 3.68 22.95 -16.88
C ARG A 512 4.17 21.77 -16.04
N THR A 513 4.26 21.95 -14.72
CA THR A 513 4.66 20.89 -13.79
C THR A 513 3.52 20.43 -12.88
N VAL A 514 3.59 19.20 -12.37
CA VAL A 514 2.62 18.65 -11.41
C VAL A 514 3.30 17.77 -10.35
N ASP A 515 2.78 17.81 -9.13
CA ASP A 515 3.04 16.79 -8.10
C ASP A 515 1.90 15.77 -8.13
N LEU A 516 2.16 14.59 -8.71
CA LEU A 516 1.15 13.54 -8.85
C LEU A 516 0.66 13.02 -7.50
N ARG A 517 1.45 13.12 -6.42
CA ARG A 517 1.05 12.67 -5.08
C ARG A 517 -0.17 13.42 -4.55
N ARG A 518 -0.39 14.65 -5.01
CA ARG A 518 -1.48 15.54 -4.56
C ARG A 518 -2.73 15.45 -5.42
N ARG A 519 -2.75 14.59 -6.45
CA ARG A 519 -3.90 14.42 -7.35
C ARG A 519 -4.49 13.03 -7.21
N PRO A 520 -5.71 12.84 -6.70
CA PRO A 520 -6.33 11.53 -6.69
C PRO A 520 -6.72 11.09 -8.12
N ALA A 521 -6.70 9.78 -8.37
CA ALA A 521 -7.20 9.22 -9.62
C ALA A 521 -8.72 9.07 -9.57
N VAL A 522 -9.36 9.11 -10.75
CA VAL A 522 -10.78 8.75 -10.93
C VAL A 522 -10.89 7.23 -10.98
N GLU A 523 -11.94 6.67 -10.37
CA GLU A 523 -12.25 5.24 -10.46
C GLU A 523 -13.24 4.98 -11.60
N ARG A 524 -12.81 4.24 -12.63
CA ARG A 524 -13.64 3.89 -13.80
C ARG A 524 -13.94 2.40 -13.88
N ALA A 525 -13.17 1.56 -13.20
CA ALA A 525 -13.31 0.12 -13.32
C ALA A 525 -14.59 -0.36 -12.61
N TRP A 526 -15.26 -1.35 -13.19
CA TRP A 526 -16.38 -1.99 -12.49
C TRP A 526 -15.90 -3.05 -11.51
N THR A 527 -14.75 -3.68 -11.71
CA THR A 527 -14.30 -4.78 -10.86
C THR A 527 -13.48 -4.43 -9.65
N VAL A 528 -13.53 -5.37 -8.70
CA VAL A 528 -12.45 -5.65 -7.77
C VAL A 528 -11.27 -6.22 -8.57
N PRO A 529 -10.15 -5.49 -8.71
CA PRO A 529 -8.96 -6.07 -9.30
C PRO A 529 -8.47 -7.21 -8.38
N GLY A 530 -7.91 -8.28 -8.94
CA GLY A 530 -7.33 -9.37 -8.14
C GLY A 530 -6.50 -8.82 -6.97
N ARG A 531 -6.82 -9.23 -5.74
CA ARG A 531 -6.18 -8.68 -4.54
C ARG A 531 -4.96 -9.49 -4.16
N ILE A 532 -3.86 -8.80 -3.95
CA ILE A 532 -2.63 -9.37 -3.40
C ILE A 532 -2.37 -8.66 -2.08
N ALA A 533 -2.22 -9.42 -1.00
CA ALA A 533 -1.85 -8.85 0.29
C ALA A 533 -0.35 -8.62 0.33
N VAL A 534 0.09 -7.48 0.88
CA VAL A 534 1.50 -7.21 1.18
C VAL A 534 1.63 -6.99 2.68
N VAL A 535 2.27 -7.92 3.38
CA VAL A 535 2.51 -7.85 4.83
C VAL A 535 3.93 -7.36 5.06
N TYR A 536 4.08 -6.21 5.72
CA TYR A 536 5.38 -5.61 6.01
C TYR A 536 5.89 -6.08 7.38
N ALA A 537 7.07 -6.70 7.38
CA ALA A 537 7.80 -7.14 8.57
C ALA A 537 9.12 -6.35 8.66
N SER A 538 9.05 -5.21 9.34
CA SER A 538 10.14 -4.22 9.39
C SER A 538 10.70 -4.06 10.81
N GLY A 539 12.02 -3.99 10.93
CA GLY A 539 12.75 -3.76 12.20
C GLY A 539 13.27 -5.04 12.86
N ALA A 540 13.85 -4.89 14.06
CA ALA A 540 14.28 -6.02 14.86
C ALA A 540 13.08 -6.89 15.28
N ILE A 541 13.30 -8.18 15.50
CA ILE A 541 12.25 -9.14 15.87
C ILE A 541 12.23 -9.32 17.38
N ASP A 542 11.06 -9.19 18.00
CA ASP A 542 10.85 -9.47 19.41
C ASP A 542 9.54 -10.23 19.68
N VAL A 543 9.39 -10.77 20.89
CA VAL A 543 8.18 -11.45 21.34
C VAL A 543 7.09 -10.41 21.66
N GLY A 544 5.82 -10.77 21.49
CA GLY A 544 4.70 -9.92 21.88
C GLY A 544 4.27 -8.95 20.77
N ARG A 545 3.84 -7.74 21.16
CA ARG A 545 3.32 -6.72 20.23
C ARG A 545 4.43 -5.85 19.68
N SER A 546 4.30 -5.39 18.43
CA SER A 546 5.26 -4.46 17.82
C SER A 546 5.31 -3.14 18.60
N GLY A 547 6.52 -2.71 18.98
CA GLY A 547 6.75 -1.57 19.86
C GLY A 547 7.94 -0.71 19.42
N ASN A 548 8.16 0.39 20.12
CA ASN A 548 9.30 1.26 19.89
C ASN A 548 10.11 1.32 21.17
N ASP A 549 11.36 0.87 21.11
CA ASP A 549 12.31 0.97 22.21
C ASP A 549 13.06 2.31 22.10
N LEU A 550 13.32 2.97 23.22
CA LEU A 550 13.99 4.27 23.24
C LEU A 550 15.46 4.17 22.81
N LEU A 551 16.12 3.05 23.11
CA LEU A 551 17.54 2.82 22.83
C LEU A 551 17.76 2.12 21.48
N MET A 552 16.92 1.14 21.18
CA MET A 552 17.06 0.23 20.03
C MET A 552 16.12 0.57 18.86
N GLY A 553 15.22 1.54 19.04
CA GLY A 553 14.28 1.98 18.03
C GLY A 553 13.11 1.00 17.82
N PRO A 554 12.44 1.07 16.65
CA PRO A 554 11.25 0.28 16.39
C PRO A 554 11.56 -1.19 16.13
N TYR A 555 10.78 -2.07 16.76
CA TYR A 555 10.82 -3.51 16.55
C TYR A 555 9.45 -4.05 16.08
N MET A 556 9.48 -5.17 15.38
CA MET A 556 8.29 -5.97 15.09
C MET A 556 8.13 -7.06 16.15
N GLY A 557 6.92 -7.16 16.68
CA GLY A 557 6.53 -8.17 17.66
C GLY A 557 5.82 -9.34 17.00
N SER A 558 6.14 -10.57 17.41
CA SER A 558 5.57 -11.81 16.86
C SER A 558 4.04 -11.81 16.82
N GLU A 559 3.36 -11.37 17.88
CA GLU A 559 1.90 -11.36 17.89
C GLU A 559 1.31 -10.42 16.83
N THR A 560 1.94 -9.26 16.60
CA THR A 560 1.44 -8.30 15.61
C THR A 560 1.61 -8.86 14.21
N VAL A 561 2.78 -9.42 13.90
CA VAL A 561 3.07 -9.99 12.58
C VAL A 561 2.21 -11.22 12.32
N VAL A 562 2.05 -12.12 13.30
CA VAL A 562 1.16 -13.28 13.20
C VAL A 562 -0.28 -12.82 12.92
N ARG A 563 -0.82 -11.86 13.67
CA ARG A 563 -2.17 -11.31 13.40
C ARG A 563 -2.28 -10.67 12.02
N GLN A 564 -1.24 -10.00 11.52
CA GLN A 564 -1.23 -9.43 10.17
C GLN A 564 -1.24 -10.53 9.10
N LEU A 565 -0.45 -11.58 9.28
CA LEU A 565 -0.46 -12.76 8.40
C LEU A 565 -1.84 -13.44 8.44
N GLU A 566 -2.39 -13.71 9.62
CA GLU A 566 -3.72 -14.32 9.77
C GLU A 566 -4.79 -13.50 9.03
N ARG A 567 -4.77 -12.17 9.19
CA ARG A 567 -5.68 -11.29 8.45
C ARG A 567 -5.43 -11.33 6.95
N ALA A 568 -4.19 -11.28 6.49
CA ALA A 568 -3.85 -11.30 5.06
C ALA A 568 -4.27 -12.61 4.38
N PHE A 569 -4.00 -13.75 5.02
CA PHE A 569 -4.35 -15.07 4.52
C PHE A 569 -5.87 -15.32 4.57
N HIS A 570 -6.58 -14.82 5.58
CA HIS A 570 -8.05 -14.97 5.67
C HIS A 570 -8.85 -13.85 5.02
N GLU A 571 -8.21 -12.78 4.53
CA GLU A 571 -8.89 -11.66 3.87
C GLU A 571 -9.64 -12.17 2.62
N PRO A 572 -10.98 -11.99 2.57
CA PRO A 572 -11.76 -12.43 1.42
C PRO A 572 -11.25 -11.78 0.14
N GLY A 573 -11.13 -12.55 -0.95
CA GLY A 573 -10.70 -12.07 -2.27
C GLY A 573 -9.20 -11.80 -2.43
N VAL A 574 -8.39 -11.88 -1.37
CA VAL A 574 -6.92 -11.96 -1.51
C VAL A 574 -6.56 -13.32 -2.09
N LYS A 575 -5.87 -13.34 -3.24
CA LYS A 575 -5.50 -14.57 -3.96
C LYS A 575 -4.06 -15.04 -3.66
N ALA A 576 -3.19 -14.14 -3.22
CA ALA A 576 -1.81 -14.45 -2.82
C ALA A 576 -1.31 -13.45 -1.76
N VAL A 577 -0.30 -13.86 -0.98
CA VAL A 577 0.32 -13.05 0.07
C VAL A 577 1.79 -12.83 -0.27
N VAL A 578 2.20 -11.56 -0.30
CA VAL A 578 3.60 -11.15 -0.35
C VAL A 578 4.05 -10.73 1.04
N PHE A 579 5.15 -11.30 1.54
CA PHE A 579 5.75 -10.96 2.82
C PHE A 579 7.01 -10.13 2.58
N ARG A 580 6.93 -8.83 2.86
CA ARG A 580 8.03 -7.88 2.68
C ARG A 580 8.85 -7.79 3.97
N VAL A 581 10.03 -8.40 3.97
CA VAL A 581 10.90 -8.52 5.15
C VAL A 581 12.06 -7.52 5.06
N GLU A 582 12.13 -6.61 6.02
CA GLU A 582 13.26 -5.68 6.22
C GLU A 582 13.73 -5.76 7.68
N SER A 583 14.57 -6.76 7.99
CA SER A 583 14.96 -7.10 9.36
C SER A 583 16.39 -7.62 9.51
N PRO A 584 17.15 -7.12 10.52
CA PRO A 584 18.43 -7.71 10.91
C PRO A 584 18.26 -9.01 11.73
N GLY A 585 17.03 -9.38 12.08
CA GLY A 585 16.70 -10.48 12.98
C GLY A 585 16.38 -10.02 14.40
N GLY A 586 16.55 -10.92 15.38
CA GLY A 586 16.23 -10.67 16.78
C GLY A 586 15.90 -11.98 17.49
N SER A 587 14.84 -11.96 18.32
CA SER A 587 14.38 -13.11 19.10
C SER A 587 14.13 -14.33 18.22
N GLY A 588 14.82 -15.42 18.56
CA GLY A 588 14.65 -16.71 17.90
C GLY A 588 13.26 -17.31 18.12
N LEU A 589 12.72 -17.19 19.34
CA LEU A 589 11.36 -17.67 19.65
C LEU A 589 10.31 -16.91 18.82
N ALA A 590 10.39 -15.58 18.78
CA ALA A 590 9.49 -14.78 17.98
C ALA A 590 9.55 -15.11 16.48
N SER A 591 10.77 -15.33 15.96
CA SER A 591 10.99 -15.77 14.57
C SER A 591 10.35 -17.14 14.31
N ASN A 592 10.48 -18.08 15.25
CA ASN A 592 9.85 -19.39 15.17
C ASN A 592 8.32 -19.31 15.15
N LEU A 593 7.71 -18.47 16.01
CA LEU A 593 6.27 -18.28 16.06
C LEU A 593 5.72 -17.71 14.75
N ILE A 594 6.41 -16.72 14.17
CA ILE A 594 6.04 -16.12 12.88
C ILE A 594 6.15 -17.15 11.75
N ASP A 595 7.27 -17.86 11.67
CA ASP A 595 7.53 -18.91 10.67
C ASP A 595 6.48 -20.03 10.75
N HIS A 596 6.21 -20.54 11.95
CA HIS A 596 5.19 -21.55 12.20
C HIS A 596 3.80 -21.09 11.76
N ALA A 597 3.40 -19.86 12.11
CA ALA A 597 2.11 -19.31 11.70
C ALA A 597 2.01 -19.15 10.17
N ALA A 598 3.07 -18.69 9.51
CA ALA A 598 3.11 -18.54 8.05
C ALA A 598 2.93 -19.89 7.34
N GLN A 599 3.63 -20.93 7.79
CA GLN A 599 3.48 -22.29 7.26
C GLN A 599 2.08 -22.85 7.45
N ARG A 600 1.54 -22.73 8.68
CA ARG A 600 0.17 -23.14 9.01
C ARG A 600 -0.84 -22.46 8.08
N LEU A 601 -0.79 -21.13 7.97
CA LEU A 601 -1.73 -20.34 7.15
C LEU A 601 -1.62 -20.65 5.66
N LYS A 602 -0.41 -20.86 5.15
CA LYS A 602 -0.17 -21.30 3.79
C LYS A 602 -0.83 -22.66 3.52
N HIS A 603 -0.66 -23.62 4.43
CA HIS A 603 -1.28 -24.95 4.30
C HIS A 603 -2.82 -24.89 4.43
N GLU A 604 -3.34 -24.16 5.42
CA GLU A 604 -4.78 -24.01 5.67
C GLU A 604 -5.53 -23.36 4.50
N THR A 605 -4.91 -22.37 3.84
CA THR A 605 -5.58 -21.57 2.80
C THR A 605 -5.20 -21.93 1.37
N GLY A 606 -4.09 -22.65 1.16
CA GLY A 606 -3.53 -22.94 -0.16
C GLY A 606 -3.06 -21.72 -0.95
N LYS A 607 -3.01 -20.52 -0.34
CA LYS A 607 -2.62 -19.28 -1.02
C LYS A 607 -1.09 -19.24 -1.22
N PRO A 608 -0.60 -18.80 -2.40
CA PRO A 608 0.83 -18.58 -2.61
C PRO A 608 1.39 -17.58 -1.60
N PHE A 609 2.54 -17.91 -1.02
CA PHE A 609 3.28 -17.10 -0.04
C PHE A 609 4.65 -16.71 -0.58
N ILE A 610 4.76 -15.49 -1.09
CA ILE A 610 5.96 -14.98 -1.77
C ILE A 610 6.71 -14.03 -0.84
N VAL A 611 8.01 -14.22 -0.68
CA VAL A 611 8.83 -13.35 0.16
C VAL A 611 9.59 -12.35 -0.71
N SER A 612 9.58 -11.09 -0.29
CA SER A 612 10.42 -10.03 -0.82
C SER A 612 11.31 -9.51 0.29
N MET A 613 12.63 -9.60 0.13
CA MET A 613 13.58 -9.05 1.09
C MET A 613 13.85 -7.57 0.74
N GLY A 614 13.86 -6.69 1.73
CA GLY A 614 14.26 -5.30 1.60
C GLY A 614 15.78 -5.16 1.68
N SER A 615 16.27 -4.06 2.27
CA SER A 615 17.71 -3.82 2.39
C SER A 615 18.45 -4.84 3.25
N VAL A 616 17.76 -5.42 4.24
CA VAL A 616 18.30 -6.44 5.15
C VAL A 616 17.24 -7.50 5.46
N ALA A 617 17.63 -8.77 5.45
CA ALA A 617 16.79 -9.90 5.87
C ALA A 617 17.68 -11.02 6.42
N GLY A 618 18.45 -10.70 7.47
CA GLY A 618 19.43 -11.61 8.06
C GLY A 618 18.96 -12.23 9.37
N SER A 619 19.59 -13.34 9.79
CA SER A 619 19.34 -13.99 11.08
C SER A 619 17.85 -14.36 11.22
N GLY A 620 17.15 -13.92 12.27
CA GLY A 620 15.70 -14.09 12.39
C GLY A 620 14.89 -13.57 11.19
N GLY A 621 15.37 -12.54 10.48
CA GLY A 621 14.75 -12.06 9.24
C GLY A 621 14.81 -13.09 8.10
N TYR A 622 15.90 -13.85 8.01
CA TYR A 622 15.99 -14.98 7.09
C TYR A 622 15.15 -16.17 7.58
N TYR A 623 15.11 -16.38 8.89
CA TYR A 623 14.30 -17.44 9.52
C TYR A 623 12.83 -17.33 9.12
N ILE A 624 12.22 -16.15 9.27
CA ILE A 624 10.80 -15.93 8.92
C ILE A 624 10.53 -15.92 7.41
N ALA A 625 11.58 -15.91 6.59
CA ALA A 625 11.50 -15.93 5.14
C ALA A 625 11.65 -17.35 4.54
N ALA A 626 12.27 -18.29 5.27
CA ALA A 626 12.78 -19.54 4.71
C ALA A 626 11.72 -20.40 4.01
N HIS A 627 10.48 -20.45 4.52
CA HIS A 627 9.38 -21.26 3.96
C HIS A 627 8.51 -20.54 2.92
N GLY A 628 8.99 -19.40 2.39
CA GLY A 628 8.42 -18.75 1.21
C GLY A 628 8.43 -19.67 -0.01
N ASP A 629 7.34 -19.69 -0.78
CA ASP A 629 7.24 -20.41 -2.07
C ASP A 629 8.24 -19.92 -3.11
N ARG A 630 8.61 -18.65 -3.00
CA ARG A 630 9.65 -17.98 -3.75
C ARG A 630 10.22 -16.85 -2.88
N ILE A 631 11.54 -16.69 -2.84
CA ILE A 631 12.23 -15.62 -2.15
C ILE A 631 12.93 -14.72 -3.18
N PHE A 632 12.56 -13.45 -3.16
CA PHE A 632 13.18 -12.38 -3.94
C PHE A 632 14.07 -11.52 -3.04
N ALA A 633 15.23 -11.11 -3.55
CA ALA A 633 16.10 -10.13 -2.92
C ALA A 633 16.79 -9.26 -3.98
N ASP A 634 17.00 -7.99 -3.68
CA ASP A 634 17.82 -7.11 -4.51
C ASP A 634 19.30 -7.50 -4.42
N ARG A 635 20.13 -7.09 -5.39
CA ARG A 635 21.57 -7.42 -5.38
C ARG A 635 22.27 -6.80 -4.19
N TYR A 636 21.80 -5.63 -3.75
CA TYR A 636 22.29 -4.95 -2.55
C TYR A 636 21.69 -5.44 -1.23
N THR A 637 20.71 -6.35 -1.24
CA THR A 637 20.13 -6.90 0.00
C THR A 637 21.18 -7.67 0.79
N ARG A 638 21.26 -7.41 2.09
CA ARG A 638 22.06 -8.23 3.04
C ARG A 638 21.17 -9.28 3.69
N THR A 639 21.45 -10.55 3.43
CA THR A 639 20.64 -11.68 3.92
C THR A 639 21.53 -12.79 4.49
N GLY A 640 20.95 -13.96 4.78
CA GLY A 640 21.62 -15.07 5.43
C GLY A 640 21.80 -14.81 6.92
N SER A 641 23.05 -14.75 7.39
CA SER A 641 23.41 -14.71 8.81
C SER A 641 22.78 -15.83 9.63
N ILE A 642 22.68 -17.02 9.02
CA ILE A 642 22.12 -18.22 9.63
C ILE A 642 23.10 -18.69 10.70
N GLY A 643 22.84 -18.31 11.94
CA GLY A 643 23.73 -18.47 13.07
C GLY A 643 23.12 -17.86 14.31
N VAL A 644 23.55 -18.30 15.48
CA VAL A 644 22.88 -18.02 16.75
C VAL A 644 23.92 -17.51 17.74
N LEU A 645 23.52 -16.54 18.55
CA LEU A 645 24.33 -16.03 19.64
C LEU A 645 23.43 -15.69 20.83
N THR A 646 24.00 -15.75 22.01
CA THR A 646 23.47 -15.15 23.23
C THR A 646 24.56 -14.33 23.90
N LEU A 647 24.14 -13.24 24.54
CA LEU A 647 25.02 -12.31 25.23
C LEU A 647 24.41 -12.01 26.59
N LYS A 648 25.24 -12.01 27.64
CA LYS A 648 24.86 -11.57 28.98
C LYS A 648 25.89 -10.56 29.47
N PRO A 649 25.52 -9.29 29.71
CA PRO A 649 26.42 -8.38 30.40
C PRO A 649 26.67 -8.88 31.82
N SER A 650 27.92 -8.78 32.27
CA SER A 650 28.30 -8.98 33.66
C SER A 650 28.86 -7.68 34.22
N LEU A 651 28.32 -7.31 35.38
CA LEU A 651 28.68 -6.16 36.19
C LEU A 651 29.52 -6.57 37.40
N GLN A 652 29.93 -7.85 37.50
CA GLN A 652 30.68 -8.36 38.65
C GLN A 652 31.90 -7.49 38.97
N GLY A 653 32.72 -7.21 37.96
CA GLY A 653 33.90 -6.36 38.10
C GLY A 653 33.55 -4.91 38.43
N TRP A 654 32.45 -4.39 37.88
CA TRP A 654 31.98 -3.03 38.13
C TRP A 654 31.51 -2.87 39.58
N TYR A 655 30.71 -3.82 40.10
CA TYR A 655 30.27 -3.83 41.49
C TYR A 655 31.45 -3.95 42.45
N ALA A 656 32.38 -4.87 42.19
CA ALA A 656 33.60 -5.02 42.97
C ALA A 656 34.44 -3.73 43.00
N LYS A 657 34.58 -3.07 41.84
CA LYS A 657 35.36 -1.82 41.70
C LYS A 657 34.72 -0.63 42.42
N HIS A 658 33.39 -0.57 42.51
CA HIS A 658 32.65 0.57 43.08
C HIS A 658 32.06 0.27 44.47
N GLY A 659 32.43 -0.85 45.09
CA GLY A 659 32.03 -1.19 46.46
C GLY A 659 30.54 -1.51 46.62
N VAL A 660 29.85 -1.89 45.54
CA VAL A 660 28.45 -2.33 45.59
C VAL A 660 28.39 -3.75 46.13
N ARG A 661 27.49 -4.00 47.09
CA ARG A 661 27.29 -5.31 47.73
C ARG A 661 25.88 -5.81 47.46
N GLU A 662 25.75 -7.12 47.28
CA GLU A 662 24.51 -7.83 47.02
C GLU A 662 24.51 -9.11 47.87
N ASP A 663 23.35 -9.47 48.41
CA ASP A 663 23.14 -10.75 49.10
C ASP A 663 22.36 -11.71 48.17
N ASP A 664 22.87 -12.93 48.00
CA ASP A 664 22.27 -13.94 47.13
C ASP A 664 21.39 -14.93 47.92
N PHE A 665 20.20 -15.23 47.39
CA PHE A 665 19.31 -16.26 47.95
C PHE A 665 18.83 -17.24 46.87
N GLU A 666 19.70 -18.14 46.45
CA GLU A 666 19.49 -18.98 45.26
C GLU A 666 18.97 -20.39 45.60
N ARG A 667 18.06 -20.92 44.78
CA ARG A 667 17.64 -22.33 44.78
C ARG A 667 17.83 -22.86 43.36
N GLY A 668 18.62 -23.93 43.23
CA GLY A 668 18.98 -24.49 41.93
C GLY A 668 20.35 -24.02 41.44
N ARG A 669 21.16 -24.99 40.98
CA ARG A 669 22.59 -24.84 40.64
C ARG A 669 22.90 -23.77 39.59
N TYR A 670 21.97 -23.49 38.67
CA TYR A 670 22.22 -22.63 37.50
C TYR A 670 21.62 -21.22 37.59
N MET A 671 20.94 -20.87 38.70
CA MET A 671 20.24 -19.58 38.81
C MET A 671 21.16 -18.37 38.67
N ARG A 672 22.40 -18.49 39.16
CA ARG A 672 23.43 -17.47 39.02
C ARG A 672 23.77 -17.12 37.57
N GLY A 673 23.60 -18.07 36.65
CA GLY A 673 23.85 -17.86 35.22
C GLY A 673 22.90 -16.84 34.56
N LEU A 674 21.76 -16.53 35.18
CA LEU A 674 20.83 -15.51 34.68
C LEU A 674 21.13 -14.11 35.25
N SER A 675 21.95 -14.01 36.29
CA SER A 675 22.26 -12.75 36.95
C SER A 675 23.29 -11.93 36.16
N THR A 676 23.10 -10.62 36.10
CA THR A 676 24.11 -9.69 35.61
C THR A 676 25.16 -9.36 36.67
N ALA A 677 24.96 -9.74 37.93
CA ALA A 677 25.93 -9.49 39.00
C ALA A 677 27.12 -10.46 38.96
N TYR A 678 26.98 -11.57 38.24
CA TYR A 678 27.99 -12.62 38.18
C TYR A 678 28.42 -12.91 36.74
N ASP A 679 29.72 -13.19 36.62
CA ASP A 679 30.34 -13.79 35.46
C ASP A 679 29.84 -15.24 35.29
N TRP A 680 29.67 -15.70 34.04
CA TRP A 680 29.56 -17.13 33.78
C TRP A 680 30.86 -17.85 34.16
N ASP A 681 30.70 -18.93 34.92
CA ASP A 681 31.73 -19.95 35.13
C ASP A 681 31.76 -20.95 33.96
N ALA A 682 32.66 -21.94 34.03
CA ALA A 682 32.83 -22.94 32.98
C ALA A 682 31.57 -23.80 32.75
N GLU A 683 30.78 -24.06 33.80
CA GLU A 683 29.60 -24.92 33.70
C GLU A 683 28.41 -24.17 33.08
N MET A 684 28.21 -22.91 33.48
CA MET A 684 27.23 -22.02 32.87
C MET A 684 27.56 -21.74 31.41
N GLN A 685 28.85 -21.52 31.10
CA GLN A 685 29.33 -21.36 29.72
C GLN A 685 29.03 -22.61 28.89
N ALA A 686 29.36 -23.81 29.39
CA ALA A 686 29.08 -25.07 28.69
C ALA A 686 27.58 -25.28 28.45
N THR A 687 26.73 -24.91 29.42
CA THR A 687 25.27 -24.98 29.29
C THR A 687 24.76 -24.02 28.20
N ALA A 688 25.26 -22.78 28.18
CA ALA A 688 24.93 -21.81 27.13
C ALA A 688 25.40 -22.28 25.74
N ASP A 689 26.61 -22.83 25.65
CA ASP A 689 27.19 -23.37 24.41
C ASP A 689 26.36 -24.53 23.86
N SER A 690 25.93 -25.46 24.72
CA SER A 690 25.05 -26.57 24.33
C SER A 690 23.71 -26.04 23.80
N ALA A 691 23.06 -25.14 24.52
CA ALA A 691 21.77 -24.58 24.12
C ALA A 691 21.85 -23.83 22.77
N ILE A 692 22.93 -23.08 22.54
CA ILE A 692 23.14 -22.33 21.29
C ILE A 692 23.50 -23.26 20.12
N ALA A 693 24.26 -24.32 20.36
CA ALA A 693 24.53 -25.37 19.37
C ALA A 693 23.24 -26.08 18.94
N ASP A 694 22.36 -26.40 19.89
CA ASP A 694 21.08 -27.06 19.62
C ASP A 694 20.16 -26.15 18.81
N TYR A 695 20.06 -24.87 19.21
CA TYR A 695 19.29 -23.88 18.47
C TYR A 695 19.84 -23.71 17.03
N TYR A 696 21.16 -23.68 16.87
CA TYR A 696 21.79 -23.59 15.54
C TYR A 696 21.39 -24.76 14.64
N ARG A 697 21.45 -25.99 15.15
CA ARG A 697 21.00 -27.18 14.40
C ARG A 697 19.54 -27.06 14.00
N GLY A 698 18.67 -26.61 14.91
CA GLY A 698 17.27 -26.35 14.60
C GLY A 698 17.07 -25.28 13.51
N PHE A 699 17.85 -24.21 13.54
CA PHE A 699 17.78 -23.15 12.52
C PHE A 699 18.25 -23.66 11.15
N VAL A 700 19.40 -24.34 11.09
CA VAL A 700 19.89 -24.96 9.84
C VAL A 700 18.87 -25.96 9.29
N ALA A 701 18.29 -26.80 10.14
CA ALA A 701 17.26 -27.78 9.73
C ALA A 701 16.02 -27.10 9.13
N LYS A 702 15.55 -25.98 9.72
CA LYS A 702 14.43 -25.22 9.17
C LYS A 702 14.73 -24.56 7.83
N VAL A 703 15.94 -24.04 7.67
CA VAL A 703 16.36 -23.50 6.37
C VAL A 703 16.47 -24.64 5.35
N ALA A 704 17.02 -25.78 5.74
CA ALA A 704 17.12 -26.96 4.89
C ALA A 704 15.73 -27.42 4.39
N ASP A 705 14.75 -27.49 5.30
CA ASP A 705 13.36 -27.81 4.97
C ASP A 705 12.73 -26.77 4.04
N GLY A 706 12.69 -25.50 4.45
CA GLY A 706 12.07 -24.42 3.67
C GLY A 706 12.70 -24.18 2.30
N ARG A 707 14.02 -24.40 2.16
CA ARG A 707 14.76 -24.21 0.90
C ARG A 707 14.93 -25.49 0.08
N ARG A 708 14.47 -26.64 0.61
CA ARG A 708 14.66 -27.98 0.00
C ARG A 708 16.14 -28.27 -0.30
N LEU A 709 16.99 -28.02 0.70
CA LEU A 709 18.42 -28.29 0.69
C LEU A 709 18.74 -29.34 1.77
N SER A 710 19.89 -30.02 1.66
CA SER A 710 20.35 -30.86 2.76
C SER A 710 20.88 -29.99 3.91
N PHE A 711 20.85 -30.53 5.13
CA PHE A 711 21.46 -29.87 6.29
C PHE A 711 22.90 -29.44 6.01
N ALA A 712 23.72 -30.34 5.43
CA ALA A 712 25.13 -30.08 5.12
C ALA A 712 25.31 -28.96 4.08
N GLN A 713 24.45 -28.90 3.06
CA GLN A 713 24.48 -27.80 2.08
C GLN A 713 24.21 -26.46 2.75
N VAL A 714 23.20 -26.39 3.63
CA VAL A 714 22.89 -25.16 4.36
C VAL A 714 24.01 -24.81 5.33
N ASP A 715 24.49 -25.77 6.12
CA ASP A 715 25.56 -25.54 7.10
C ASP A 715 26.82 -24.95 6.45
N SER A 716 27.19 -25.43 5.25
CA SER A 716 28.36 -24.93 4.50
C SER A 716 28.28 -23.45 4.09
N VAL A 717 27.06 -22.92 3.91
CA VAL A 717 26.81 -21.51 3.55
C VAL A 717 26.23 -20.69 4.71
N ALA A 718 26.01 -21.33 5.86
CA ALA A 718 25.48 -20.73 7.08
C ALA A 718 26.62 -20.20 7.96
N GLN A 719 26.84 -20.78 9.15
CA GLN A 719 27.90 -20.40 10.08
C GLN A 719 27.88 -18.91 10.45
N GLY A 720 26.71 -18.27 10.43
CA GLY A 720 26.50 -16.86 10.72
C GLY A 720 26.88 -15.89 9.60
N ARG A 721 27.24 -16.37 8.41
CA ARG A 721 27.74 -15.56 7.29
C ARG A 721 26.65 -14.70 6.68
N VAL A 722 26.93 -13.40 6.53
CA VAL A 722 26.08 -12.47 5.79
C VAL A 722 26.41 -12.57 4.31
N TRP A 723 25.38 -12.64 3.48
CA TRP A 723 25.49 -12.66 2.02
C TRP A 723 24.82 -11.43 1.40
N MET A 724 25.42 -10.88 0.35
CA MET A 724 24.73 -9.96 -0.55
C MET A 724 23.78 -10.75 -1.46
N GLY A 725 22.72 -10.13 -1.98
CA GLY A 725 21.65 -10.84 -2.69
C GLY A 725 22.13 -11.71 -3.86
N GLU A 726 23.10 -11.24 -4.64
CA GLU A 726 23.69 -12.02 -5.75
C GLU A 726 24.43 -13.28 -5.25
N ASP A 727 25.19 -13.17 -4.15
CA ASP A 727 25.86 -14.31 -3.53
C ASP A 727 24.82 -15.28 -2.91
N ALA A 728 23.78 -14.74 -2.25
CA ALA A 728 22.71 -15.53 -1.66
C ALA A 728 21.94 -16.35 -2.71
N GLN A 729 21.71 -15.79 -3.90
CA GLN A 729 21.10 -16.51 -5.01
C GLN A 729 22.00 -17.65 -5.52
N ARG A 730 23.31 -17.38 -5.69
CA ARG A 730 24.28 -18.43 -6.09
C ARG A 730 24.32 -19.59 -5.10
N HIS A 731 24.13 -19.32 -3.82
CA HIS A 731 24.04 -20.32 -2.76
C HIS A 731 22.63 -20.90 -2.55
N ARG A 732 21.66 -20.57 -3.41
CA ARG A 732 20.26 -21.05 -3.34
C ARG A 732 19.51 -20.65 -2.06
N LEU A 733 20.03 -19.66 -1.33
CA LEU A 733 19.36 -19.06 -0.18
C LEU A 733 18.24 -18.11 -0.61
N VAL A 734 18.34 -17.56 -1.83
CA VAL A 734 17.36 -16.72 -2.52
C VAL A 734 17.07 -17.35 -3.88
N ASP A 735 15.83 -17.26 -4.36
CA ASP A 735 15.45 -17.87 -5.65
C ASP A 735 15.77 -16.94 -6.83
N GLN A 736 15.50 -15.65 -6.67
CA GLN A 736 15.58 -14.69 -7.77
C GLN A 736 15.98 -13.30 -7.32
N ILE A 737 16.78 -12.62 -8.13
CA ILE A 737 17.07 -11.21 -7.96
C ILE A 737 15.85 -10.37 -8.32
N GLY A 738 15.49 -9.47 -7.41
CA GLY A 738 14.41 -8.51 -7.58
C GLY A 738 13.83 -8.09 -6.22
N GLY A 739 13.13 -6.97 -6.22
CA GLY A 739 12.46 -6.44 -5.04
C GLY A 739 10.96 -6.69 -5.01
N LEU A 740 10.23 -5.74 -4.41
CA LEU A 740 8.79 -5.89 -4.13
C LEU A 740 7.95 -6.07 -5.40
N GLU A 741 8.31 -5.39 -6.50
CA GLU A 741 7.58 -5.52 -7.77
C GLU A 741 7.66 -6.93 -8.35
N ALA A 742 8.85 -7.54 -8.32
CA ALA A 742 9.05 -8.89 -8.83
C ALA A 742 8.28 -9.91 -7.98
N ALA A 743 8.28 -9.75 -6.66
CA ALA A 743 7.50 -10.57 -5.76
C ALA A 743 5.98 -10.43 -5.99
N ILE A 744 5.49 -9.21 -6.26
CA ILE A 744 4.08 -8.98 -6.61
C ILE A 744 3.74 -9.62 -7.96
N ALA A 745 4.63 -9.53 -8.95
CA ALA A 745 4.43 -10.17 -10.25
C ALA A 745 4.37 -11.71 -10.15
N GLU A 746 5.26 -12.33 -9.35
CA GLU A 746 5.22 -13.77 -9.08
C GLU A 746 3.94 -14.16 -8.32
N ALA A 747 3.55 -13.38 -7.31
CA ALA A 747 2.31 -13.60 -6.55
C ALA A 747 1.09 -13.53 -7.47
N ARG A 748 1.07 -12.58 -8.40
CA ARG A 748 0.02 -12.43 -9.42
C ARG A 748 -0.05 -13.64 -10.35
N GLN A 749 1.10 -14.08 -10.85
CA GLN A 749 1.21 -15.23 -11.75
C GLN A 749 0.69 -16.51 -11.07
N ARG A 750 1.13 -16.78 -9.84
CA ARG A 750 0.70 -17.95 -9.07
C ARG A 750 -0.75 -17.88 -8.61
N ALA A 751 -1.29 -16.68 -8.44
CA ALA A 751 -2.70 -16.43 -8.18
C ALA A 751 -3.60 -16.60 -9.42
N GLY A 752 -3.02 -16.86 -10.61
CA GLY A 752 -3.76 -16.97 -11.87
C GLY A 752 -4.43 -15.66 -12.28
N ILE A 753 -3.90 -14.50 -11.86
CA ILE A 753 -4.43 -13.19 -12.24
C ILE A 753 -3.78 -12.77 -13.58
N PRO A 754 -4.54 -12.58 -14.67
CA PRO A 754 -3.98 -12.22 -15.98
C PRO A 754 -3.19 -10.91 -15.95
N GLU A 755 -2.17 -10.79 -16.80
CA GLU A 755 -1.33 -9.58 -16.92
C GLU A 755 -2.08 -8.32 -17.34
N SER A 756 -3.25 -8.47 -17.96
CA SER A 756 -4.11 -7.36 -18.36
C SER A 756 -5.09 -6.89 -17.26
N GLU A 757 -5.30 -7.69 -16.21
CA GLU A 757 -6.20 -7.33 -15.11
C GLU A 757 -5.47 -6.47 -14.09
N ARG A 758 -6.02 -5.31 -13.69
CA ARG A 758 -5.43 -4.57 -12.56
C ARG A 758 -5.34 -5.45 -11.32
N ILE A 759 -4.39 -5.14 -10.45
CA ILE A 759 -4.33 -5.71 -9.10
C ILE A 759 -4.53 -4.60 -8.07
N ARG A 760 -5.15 -4.97 -6.95
CA ARG A 760 -5.25 -4.09 -5.78
C ARG A 760 -4.37 -4.65 -4.68
N LEU A 761 -3.38 -3.86 -4.26
CA LEU A 761 -2.54 -4.21 -3.13
C LEU A 761 -3.30 -3.93 -1.83
N VAL A 762 -3.39 -4.93 -0.96
CA VAL A 762 -3.91 -4.79 0.40
C VAL A 762 -2.72 -4.78 1.35
N GLU A 763 -2.30 -3.59 1.76
CA GLU A 763 -1.10 -3.42 2.59
C GLU A 763 -1.42 -3.61 4.08
N PHE A 764 -0.74 -4.55 4.72
CA PHE A 764 -0.74 -4.74 6.17
C PHE A 764 0.56 -4.20 6.74
N ARG A 765 0.47 -3.02 7.35
CA ARG A 765 1.59 -2.30 7.97
C ARG A 765 1.46 -2.31 9.47
N ARG A 766 2.56 -1.99 10.15
CA ARG A 766 2.55 -1.81 11.60
C ARG A 766 1.52 -0.74 11.98
N PRO A 767 0.66 -0.96 13.00
CA PRO A 767 -0.25 0.06 13.50
C PRO A 767 0.54 1.30 13.94
N ARG A 768 0.08 2.49 13.57
CA ARG A 768 0.67 3.73 14.10
C ARG A 768 0.32 3.84 15.59
N PRO A 769 1.30 3.97 16.49
CA PRO A 769 1.01 4.18 17.91
C PRO A 769 0.19 5.46 18.09
N TRP A 770 -0.70 5.46 19.08
CA TRP A 770 -1.51 6.65 19.42
C TRP A 770 -0.58 7.77 19.89
N LEU A 771 -1.01 9.04 19.77
CA LEU A 771 -0.20 10.20 20.15
C LEU A 771 0.33 10.09 21.60
N LEU A 772 -0.50 9.58 22.52
CA LEU A 772 -0.13 9.32 23.91
C LEU A 772 0.86 8.16 24.07
N GLU A 773 0.81 7.11 23.25
CA GLU A 773 1.80 6.02 23.27
C GLU A 773 3.16 6.49 22.74
N ARG A 774 3.18 7.44 21.79
CA ARG A 774 4.41 8.09 21.32
C ARG A 774 5.07 8.94 22.42
N LEU A 775 4.28 9.47 23.35
CA LEU A 775 4.76 10.28 24.49
C LEU A 775 5.09 9.40 25.71
N ALA A 776 4.24 8.43 26.04
CA ALA A 776 4.39 7.52 27.20
C ALA A 776 5.45 6.43 26.98
N GLY A 777 5.68 6.03 25.72
CA GLY A 777 6.78 5.12 25.34
C GLY A 777 8.17 5.69 25.66
N SER A 778 8.27 6.98 25.99
CA SER A 778 9.53 7.63 26.36
C SER A 778 9.90 7.50 27.85
N ALA A 779 8.96 7.16 28.75
CA ALA A 779 9.22 7.22 30.19
C ALA A 779 8.94 5.93 30.96
N VAL A 780 8.01 5.07 30.52
CA VAL A 780 7.42 4.06 31.43
C VAL A 780 7.82 2.61 31.11
N SER A 781 8.20 2.25 29.88
CA SER A 781 8.50 0.84 29.55
C SER A 781 9.92 0.40 29.94
N THR A 782 10.88 1.32 30.00
CA THR A 782 12.30 0.98 30.22
C THR A 782 12.62 0.57 31.66
N LEU A 783 11.83 1.02 32.63
CA LEU A 783 12.12 0.79 34.06
C LEU A 783 11.37 -0.42 34.66
N TRP A 784 10.22 -0.81 34.11
CA TRP A 784 9.42 -1.89 34.71
C TRP A 784 9.54 -3.24 34.00
N THR A 785 9.77 -3.27 32.68
CA THR A 785 9.72 -4.55 31.93
C THR A 785 11.05 -5.30 31.90
N ARG A 786 12.19 -4.61 32.10
CA ARG A 786 13.52 -5.25 32.17
C ARG A 786 13.88 -5.80 33.55
N ALA A 787 13.20 -5.36 34.60
CA ALA A 787 13.39 -5.91 35.96
C ALA A 787 12.58 -7.20 36.20
N ALA A 788 11.65 -7.57 35.30
CA ALA A 788 10.68 -8.63 35.54
C ALA A 788 10.42 -9.54 34.32
N HIS A 789 11.45 -9.93 33.58
CA HIS A 789 11.35 -11.04 32.62
C HIS A 789 12.22 -12.21 33.07
N VAL A 790 11.73 -12.91 34.11
CA VAL A 790 11.96 -14.34 34.27
C VAL A 790 11.11 -15.02 33.18
N PRO A 791 11.61 -16.03 32.45
CA PRO A 791 10.74 -16.80 31.56
C PRO A 791 9.65 -17.46 32.41
N GLU A 792 8.38 -17.16 32.15
CA GLU A 792 7.28 -17.94 32.71
C GLU A 792 7.40 -19.39 32.21
N ALA A 793 8.04 -20.24 33.01
CA ALA A 793 7.74 -21.66 33.01
C ALA A 793 6.30 -21.78 33.52
N GLY A 794 5.41 -22.30 32.68
CA GLY A 794 3.99 -22.45 33.03
C GLY A 794 3.82 -23.22 34.34
N ALA A 795 3.53 -22.49 35.41
CA ALA A 795 3.02 -23.04 36.65
C ALA A 795 1.50 -22.87 36.62
N VAL A 796 0.81 -23.97 36.34
CA VAL A 796 -0.60 -24.11 36.69
C VAL A 796 -0.66 -24.13 38.22
N TYR A 797 -1.05 -23.03 38.83
CA TYR A 797 -1.35 -23.01 40.26
C TYR A 797 -2.69 -23.72 40.47
N TYR A 798 -2.64 -24.92 41.05
CA TYR A 798 -3.80 -25.46 41.75
C TYR A 798 -3.96 -24.67 43.05
N LEU A 799 -5.10 -24.00 43.21
CA LEU A 799 -5.58 -23.58 44.53
C LEU A 799 -5.89 -24.86 45.30
N ALA A 800 -5.11 -25.13 46.34
CA ALA A 800 -5.56 -25.96 47.44
C ALA A 800 -6.11 -25.00 48.51
N ASP A 801 -7.41 -25.05 48.70
CA ASP A 801 -8.05 -24.52 49.91
C ASP A 801 -7.65 -25.38 51.12
N ASP A 802 -7.60 -24.66 52.24
CA ASP A 802 -7.82 -25.06 53.62
C ASP A 802 -6.76 -25.80 54.47
N ASP A 803 -6.67 -25.22 55.67
CA ASP A 803 -6.43 -25.79 57.00
C ASP A 803 -5.02 -25.82 57.63
N ALA A 804 -4.91 -24.90 58.60
CA ALA A 804 -4.66 -25.17 60.02
C ALA A 804 -3.22 -25.36 60.57
N ALA A 805 -2.95 -24.52 61.58
CA ALA A 805 -2.26 -24.81 62.85
C ALA A 805 -0.82 -25.35 62.82
N GLU A 806 0.18 -24.50 63.12
CA GLU A 806 0.77 -24.24 64.45
C GLU A 806 1.95 -23.25 64.32
#